data_AF-Q75AR3-F1
#
_entry.id   AF-Q75AR3-F1
#
_cell.length_a   1.000
_cell.length_b   1.000
_cell.length_c   1.000
_cell.angle_alpha   90.00
_cell.angle_beta   90.00
_cell.angle_gamma   90.00
#
_symmetry.space_group_name_H-M   'P 1'
#
loop_
_entity.id
_entity.type
_entity.pdbx_description
1 polymer ?
#
loop_
_entity_poly.entity_id
_entity_poly.type
_entity_poly.pdbx_seq_one_letter_code
_entity_poly.pdbx_strand_id
1 'polypeptide(L)'
;MKFGKYLAGRQLELPEYNGYFIDYKALKKLIKQLSVPAASVPGGSELPDALMLDTEDRSESYQRLQENKASFFFRLERELEKVNDYYLEKEAGLKVVVDIIQSRYRDYLKRGKLISKKTSSYRHIRDAVKKVERDLTHLEHYVELNRTGFSKVLKKWDKRSHSHTRDFYLATVVSVQPVFTHNKISKWNDAVLTMLFELDEISNEDSVYYQEPVQNKNAYAVDMDSSAKLSGVQSISEWNPAEAVPSSVNGLFDIELEIEGWYMEALHISKLTDPQRKLDLLGSFAQSKVQAFVDERLPQGTIDKQKVVKDCLTNIFLPLVSSDIDDISLKHFLINAVDMIDLTYCDEEDLVFSRRNVFHEAACCTSDSRVFVLEEALNQCNQFKIDQATMCRLLNARDTHGRTPLHYACDLGKTDFVRLLIKSSLLDTVNIPDTDSKTPLVLAIIKAHAEITRLLLVDAQVNPDPQIDESGKPQFSPLSVACANKNLTAARMILEIGNINLNDVCDSQGLQPLHIVAKNGGDVELIELLVSHGANPNAVDGFNKWTPIFYAVQEGYGSTVQNLLSNGAKLDVVDGDNLSPLFYALWEGHLSVLNILLNCAASRNQQLMINRSPQLLPSNIIAEDQISAIDSLSDIPDFELPPPIIPLRKYGHNFLERKIFVKLLFSPGRDSIMLNKEDEMVLSSPGRITLTPNVSNVIPRNIPLPIQDDEEHVAFQVGNLDNLSIDFELFPSFGTRLIAKTNAMSSVFREVSKQCTNDRRIKLPLFDSRLKNVGELELAFEVIFPYSGKPLEITKYDTYWKSTTGSESGPNGNHLVTSSSLAGKYTTVLVTVLSDGKVISAPDKVVSVSNGAKLLLSDITSRQLELICGQSLDDCPKIETTEQLNTILNERHISLDRLLSCTSPDIQLDLEVFFPTALEINTIPVKVSPTVNINQFIDDVLLTTFNHVRYLNHNRLQPRSIVFTSCNPRVCSILNWKQPNYPVIYQMNGLRKQNGQFTKATPHHLEYLAQNPDSVSFADPCSRCIREAVNFSCNNNLLGIVIPLDLLSIYSQLEQHIRNRGLLLIGSHNPAARFQAVVPAGLEINAVKTATELQFQGAINM
;
A
#
# COMPACT_ATOMS: atom_id res chain seq x y z
N MET A 1 -9.69 5.59 -16.63
CA MET A 1 -11.17 5.46 -16.50
C MET A 1 -11.57 4.77 -15.17
N LYS A 2 -10.89 5.06 -14.06
CA LYS A 2 -10.80 4.18 -12.87
C LYS A 2 -11.91 4.35 -11.80
N PHE A 3 -12.58 5.51 -11.73
CA PHE A 3 -13.43 5.83 -10.56
C PHE A 3 -14.76 5.07 -10.46
N GLY A 4 -15.44 4.76 -11.57
CA GLY A 4 -16.73 4.05 -11.50
C GLY A 4 -16.60 2.62 -10.96
N LYS A 5 -15.48 1.94 -11.25
CA LYS A 5 -15.15 0.61 -10.72
C LYS A 5 -14.59 0.70 -9.29
N TYR A 6 -13.83 1.76 -8.97
CA TYR A 6 -13.42 2.08 -7.60
C TYR A 6 -14.63 2.32 -6.67
N LEU A 7 -15.62 3.09 -7.14
CA LEU A 7 -16.84 3.35 -6.40
C LEU A 7 -17.63 2.04 -6.18
N ALA A 8 -17.73 1.18 -7.20
CA ALA A 8 -18.36 -0.14 -7.08
C ALA A 8 -17.61 -1.07 -6.12
N GLY A 9 -16.27 -1.06 -6.12
CA GLY A 9 -15.47 -1.83 -5.17
C GLY A 9 -15.63 -1.34 -3.72
N ARG A 10 -15.64 -0.02 -3.51
CA ARG A 10 -15.88 0.56 -2.17
C ARG A 10 -17.34 0.43 -1.70
N GLN A 11 -18.30 0.35 -2.62
CA GLN A 11 -19.70 0.02 -2.30
C GLN A 11 -19.84 -1.38 -1.66
N LEU A 12 -18.91 -2.31 -1.95
CA LEU A 12 -18.85 -3.63 -1.32
C LEU A 12 -18.44 -3.56 0.15
N GLU A 13 -17.59 -2.60 0.48
CA GLU A 13 -17.11 -2.38 1.86
C GLU A 13 -18.20 -1.75 2.74
N LEU A 14 -19.25 -1.16 2.14
CA LEU A 14 -20.35 -0.49 2.82
C LEU A 14 -21.71 -1.01 2.32
N PRO A 15 -22.04 -2.29 2.53
CA PRO A 15 -23.22 -2.91 1.93
C PRO A 15 -24.54 -2.33 2.47
N GLU A 16 -24.55 -1.67 3.63
CA GLU A 16 -25.71 -0.94 4.13
C GLU A 16 -26.06 0.28 3.27
N TYR A 17 -25.04 0.95 2.71
CA TYR A 17 -25.16 2.17 1.94
C TYR A 17 -25.33 1.90 0.43
N ASN A 18 -25.26 0.62 0.04
CA ASN A 18 -25.37 0.18 -1.35
C ASN A 18 -26.75 0.52 -1.94
N GLY A 19 -26.79 1.00 -3.19
CA GLY A 19 -28.00 1.53 -3.84
C GLY A 19 -28.27 3.03 -3.59
N TYR A 20 -27.76 3.59 -2.50
CA TYR A 20 -27.93 5.02 -2.17
C TYR A 20 -26.75 5.89 -2.60
N PHE A 21 -25.68 5.29 -3.11
CA PHE A 21 -24.60 6.05 -3.76
C PHE A 21 -25.03 6.62 -5.10
N ILE A 22 -24.33 7.66 -5.55
CA ILE A 22 -24.45 8.24 -6.88
C ILE A 22 -24.28 7.16 -7.97
N ASP A 23 -25.25 7.04 -8.89
CA ASP A 23 -25.10 6.18 -10.07
C ASP A 23 -24.19 6.84 -11.11
N TYR A 24 -22.89 6.77 -10.82
CA TYR A 24 -21.83 7.32 -11.66
C TYR A 24 -21.85 6.71 -13.08
N LYS A 25 -22.30 5.46 -13.23
CA LYS A 25 -22.32 4.75 -14.52
C LYS A 25 -23.46 5.23 -15.39
N ALA A 26 -24.67 5.36 -14.83
CA ALA A 26 -25.82 5.92 -15.54
C ALA A 26 -25.59 7.38 -15.91
N LEU A 27 -25.08 8.21 -15.00
CA LEU A 27 -24.75 9.61 -15.30
C LEU A 27 -23.68 9.71 -16.38
N LYS A 28 -22.65 8.86 -16.37
CA LYS A 28 -21.65 8.82 -17.45
C LYS A 28 -22.24 8.37 -18.79
N LYS A 29 -23.17 7.40 -18.79
CA LYS A 29 -23.87 6.93 -19.99
C LYS A 29 -24.75 8.04 -20.56
N LEU A 30 -25.46 8.76 -19.69
CA LEU A 30 -26.25 9.94 -20.02
C LEU A 30 -25.39 11.04 -20.63
N ILE A 31 -24.23 11.37 -20.03
CA ILE A 31 -23.27 12.30 -20.61
C ILE A 31 -22.82 11.84 -22.01
N LYS A 32 -22.68 10.53 -22.26
CA LYS A 32 -22.31 10.00 -23.59
C LYS A 32 -23.45 10.09 -24.61
N GLN A 33 -24.70 9.99 -24.18
CA GLN A 33 -25.88 10.08 -25.04
C GLN A 33 -26.20 11.54 -25.40
N LEU A 34 -26.11 12.43 -24.41
CA LEU A 34 -26.48 13.85 -24.55
C LEU A 34 -25.37 14.73 -25.18
N SER A 35 -24.14 14.20 -25.33
CA SER A 35 -23.00 14.93 -25.90
C SER A 35 -22.74 14.64 -27.39
N VAL A 36 -23.61 13.92 -28.09
CA VAL A 36 -23.45 13.61 -29.52
C VAL A 36 -24.31 14.59 -30.33
N PRO A 37 -23.72 15.44 -31.20
CA PRO A 37 -24.48 16.15 -32.21
C PRO A 37 -24.99 15.12 -33.23
N ALA A 38 -26.29 15.05 -33.45
CA ALA A 38 -26.87 14.14 -34.45
C ALA A 38 -26.49 14.62 -35.87
N ALA A 39 -25.46 14.01 -36.44
CA ALA A 39 -25.19 14.06 -37.88
C ALA A 39 -24.88 12.65 -38.37
N SER A 40 -25.93 11.96 -38.85
CA SER A 40 -25.83 10.89 -39.84
C SER A 40 -27.22 10.35 -40.16
N VAL A 41 -27.88 11.00 -41.13
CA VAL A 41 -28.87 10.32 -41.97
C VAL A 41 -28.15 10.00 -43.29
N PRO A 42 -28.08 8.73 -43.73
CA PRO A 42 -27.49 8.38 -45.02
C PRO A 42 -28.56 8.37 -46.12
N GLY A 43 -28.39 9.19 -47.16
CA GLY A 43 -29.05 9.03 -48.46
C GLY A 43 -29.53 10.32 -49.11
N GLY A 44 -29.01 10.64 -50.31
CA GLY A 44 -29.58 11.64 -51.23
C GLY A 44 -28.57 12.46 -52.04
N SER A 45 -28.16 11.89 -53.18
CA SER A 45 -27.65 12.45 -54.45
C SER A 45 -27.48 13.97 -54.73
N GLU A 46 -26.37 14.24 -55.43
CA GLU A 46 -26.08 15.25 -56.50
C GLU A 46 -25.49 16.66 -56.16
N LEU A 47 -24.45 17.00 -56.93
CA LEU A 47 -23.53 18.18 -56.96
C LEU A 47 -24.17 19.45 -57.62
N PRO A 48 -23.48 20.60 -57.78
CA PRO A 48 -22.60 21.39 -56.90
C PRO A 48 -22.92 22.93 -56.91
N ASP A 49 -22.11 23.70 -56.16
CA ASP A 49 -21.80 25.15 -56.26
C ASP A 49 -22.51 26.23 -55.39
N ALA A 50 -21.64 27.15 -54.92
CA ALA A 50 -21.81 28.55 -54.51
C ALA A 50 -22.22 28.93 -53.07
N LEU A 51 -21.20 29.41 -52.33
CA LEU A 51 -21.12 30.56 -51.43
C LEU A 51 -22.40 31.22 -50.84
N MET A 52 -22.35 31.37 -49.50
CA MET A 52 -22.99 32.35 -48.60
C MET A 52 -24.30 31.96 -47.87
N LEU A 53 -24.13 31.84 -46.54
CA LEU A 53 -25.07 32.15 -45.45
C LEU A 53 -26.49 31.55 -45.50
N ASP A 54 -26.76 30.59 -44.60
CA ASP A 54 -27.97 30.67 -43.77
C ASP A 54 -27.75 30.12 -42.35
N THR A 55 -28.28 30.88 -41.40
CA THR A 55 -28.01 30.86 -39.95
C THR A 55 -29.03 30.08 -39.13
N GLU A 56 -29.86 29.23 -39.75
CA GLU A 56 -30.97 28.55 -39.06
C GLU A 56 -30.57 27.24 -38.34
N ASP A 57 -29.61 26.48 -38.84
CA ASP A 57 -29.18 25.20 -38.23
C ASP A 57 -28.48 25.36 -36.85
N ARG A 58 -27.97 26.56 -36.55
CA ARG A 58 -27.34 26.86 -35.25
C ARG A 58 -28.35 27.08 -34.11
N SER A 59 -29.58 27.47 -34.42
CA SER A 59 -30.63 27.69 -33.41
C SER A 59 -31.12 26.37 -32.83
N GLU A 60 -31.42 25.39 -33.67
CA GLU A 60 -31.97 24.09 -33.26
C GLU A 60 -30.93 23.24 -32.49
N SER A 61 -29.66 23.31 -32.91
CA SER A 61 -28.55 22.64 -32.24
C SER A 61 -28.22 23.29 -30.87
N TYR A 62 -28.37 24.61 -30.73
CA TYR A 62 -28.22 25.30 -29.45
C TYR A 62 -29.37 24.98 -28.48
N GLN A 63 -30.60 24.93 -28.99
CA GLN A 63 -31.80 24.60 -28.20
C GLN A 63 -31.76 23.15 -27.72
N ARG A 64 -31.36 22.20 -28.58
CA ARG A 64 -31.10 20.79 -28.19
C ARG A 64 -29.97 20.66 -27.17
N LEU A 65 -28.92 21.48 -27.26
CA LEU A 65 -27.81 21.46 -26.29
C LEU A 65 -28.25 22.01 -24.92
N GLN A 66 -29.18 22.97 -24.91
CA GLN A 66 -29.80 23.51 -23.70
C GLN A 66 -30.79 22.51 -23.06
N GLU A 67 -31.58 21.78 -23.86
CA GLU A 67 -32.43 20.68 -23.40
C GLU A 67 -31.60 19.51 -22.84
N ASN A 68 -30.52 19.14 -23.53
CA ASN A 68 -29.55 18.14 -23.06
C ASN A 68 -28.89 18.57 -21.75
N LYS A 69 -28.59 19.87 -21.59
CA LYS A 69 -28.10 20.43 -20.33
C LYS A 69 -29.15 20.27 -19.22
N ALA A 70 -30.40 20.65 -19.47
CA ALA A 70 -31.48 20.54 -18.49
C ALA A 70 -31.73 19.08 -18.06
N SER A 71 -31.76 18.14 -19.01
CA SER A 71 -31.95 16.70 -18.74
C SER A 71 -30.83 16.10 -17.88
N PHE A 72 -29.57 16.44 -18.16
CA PHE A 72 -28.44 15.99 -17.35
C PHE A 72 -28.51 16.52 -15.92
N PHE A 73 -28.74 17.83 -15.73
CA PHE A 73 -28.80 18.43 -14.40
C PHE A 73 -30.01 17.95 -13.59
N PHE A 74 -31.16 17.74 -14.23
CA PHE A 74 -32.33 17.13 -13.58
C PHE A 74 -32.03 15.72 -13.03
N ARG A 75 -31.34 14.88 -13.82
CA ARG A 75 -30.95 13.54 -13.35
C ARG A 75 -29.88 13.61 -12.26
N LEU A 76 -28.94 14.56 -12.36
CA LEU A 76 -27.92 14.79 -11.35
C LEU A 76 -28.54 15.24 -10.02
N GLU A 77 -29.55 16.11 -10.06
CA GLU A 77 -30.29 16.60 -8.89
C GLU A 77 -31.08 15.49 -8.20
N ARG A 78 -31.75 14.61 -8.96
CA ARG A 78 -32.43 13.43 -8.40
C ARG A 78 -31.47 12.44 -7.74
N GLU A 79 -30.28 12.24 -8.30
CA GLU A 79 -29.24 11.42 -7.65
C GLU A 79 -28.69 12.10 -6.39
N LEU A 80 -28.60 13.43 -6.38
CA LEU A 80 -28.18 14.22 -5.22
C LEU A 80 -29.21 14.15 -4.08
N GLU A 81 -30.49 14.22 -4.43
CA GLU A 81 -31.61 14.11 -3.50
C GLU A 81 -31.70 12.72 -2.89
N LYS A 82 -31.57 11.66 -3.71
CA LYS A 82 -31.47 10.27 -3.23
C LYS A 82 -30.35 10.09 -2.19
N VAL A 83 -29.19 10.69 -2.44
CA VAL A 83 -28.04 10.64 -1.52
C VAL A 83 -28.32 11.43 -0.23
N ASN A 84 -28.97 12.58 -0.35
CA ASN A 84 -29.33 13.42 0.79
C ASN A 84 -30.39 12.80 1.69
N ASP A 85 -31.46 12.24 1.12
CA ASP A 85 -32.57 11.67 1.89
C ASP A 85 -32.06 10.52 2.77
N TYR A 86 -31.24 9.64 2.19
CA TYR A 86 -30.63 8.54 2.90
C TYR A 86 -29.61 9.02 3.95
N TYR A 87 -28.83 10.05 3.63
CA TYR A 87 -27.93 10.68 4.61
C TYR A 87 -28.69 11.23 5.82
N LEU A 88 -29.79 11.95 5.59
CA LEU A 88 -30.59 12.56 6.66
C LEU A 88 -31.26 11.49 7.53
N GLU A 89 -31.72 10.38 6.93
CA GLU A 89 -32.25 9.23 7.67
C GLU A 89 -31.18 8.61 8.58
N LYS A 90 -29.98 8.35 8.04
CA LYS A 90 -28.85 7.79 8.81
C LYS A 90 -28.33 8.77 9.86
N GLU A 91 -28.26 10.06 9.56
CA GLU A 91 -27.91 11.13 10.51
C GLU A 91 -28.90 11.15 11.69
N ALA A 92 -30.21 11.09 11.41
CA ALA A 92 -31.24 11.07 12.44
C ALA A 92 -31.17 9.80 13.32
N GLY A 93 -30.97 8.63 12.71
CA GLY A 93 -30.78 7.38 13.43
C GLY A 93 -29.55 7.40 14.34
N LEU A 94 -28.40 7.83 13.81
CA LEU A 94 -27.17 7.93 14.58
C LEU A 94 -27.26 8.96 15.70
N LYS A 95 -27.94 10.08 15.48
CA LYS A 95 -28.20 11.07 16.52
C LYS A 95 -28.88 10.44 17.74
N VAL A 96 -29.93 9.67 17.52
CA VAL A 96 -30.67 8.99 18.61
C VAL A 96 -29.74 8.03 19.36
N VAL A 97 -28.94 7.25 18.64
CA VAL A 97 -27.99 6.30 19.26
C VAL A 97 -26.91 7.03 20.06
N VAL A 98 -26.32 8.10 19.52
CA VAL A 98 -25.32 8.93 20.21
C VAL A 98 -25.90 9.58 21.46
N ASP A 99 -27.10 10.14 21.39
CA ASP A 99 -27.78 10.79 22.52
C ASP A 99 -28.10 9.79 23.64
N ILE A 100 -28.56 8.57 23.29
CA ILE A 100 -28.81 7.49 24.25
C ILE A 100 -27.51 7.06 24.93
N ILE A 101 -26.44 6.82 24.15
CA ILE A 101 -25.14 6.42 24.69
C ILE A 101 -24.57 7.51 25.60
N GLN A 102 -24.63 8.78 25.22
CA GLN A 102 -24.16 9.89 26.05
C GLN A 102 -24.97 10.02 27.34
N SER A 103 -26.29 9.77 27.28
CA SER A 103 -27.13 9.76 28.48
C SER A 103 -26.75 8.61 29.42
N ARG A 104 -26.60 7.40 28.88
CA ARG A 104 -26.28 6.18 29.63
C ARG A 104 -24.85 6.20 30.18
N TYR A 105 -23.89 6.70 29.40
CA TYR A 105 -22.50 6.94 29.82
C TYR A 105 -22.44 7.88 31.03
N ARG A 106 -23.16 9.01 30.98
CA ARG A 106 -23.26 9.95 32.11
C ARG A 106 -23.95 9.33 33.34
N ASP A 107 -24.98 8.50 33.13
CA ASP A 107 -25.66 7.79 34.21
C ASP A 107 -24.73 6.76 34.87
N TYR A 108 -23.99 5.98 34.08
CA TYR A 108 -23.02 4.99 34.59
C TYR A 108 -21.85 5.66 35.31
N LEU A 109 -21.38 6.81 34.82
CA LEU A 109 -20.37 7.63 35.49
C LEU A 109 -20.87 8.15 36.85
N LYS A 110 -22.11 8.68 36.91
CA LYS A 110 -22.73 9.14 38.16
C LYS A 110 -22.95 8.02 39.18
N ARG A 111 -23.22 6.80 38.71
CA ARG A 111 -23.51 5.63 39.54
C ARG A 111 -22.27 4.81 39.91
N GLY A 112 -21.07 5.22 39.49
CA GLY A 112 -19.83 4.48 39.76
C GLY A 112 -19.74 3.13 39.04
N LYS A 113 -20.51 2.90 37.97
CA LYS A 113 -20.51 1.64 37.20
C LYS A 113 -19.35 1.52 36.21
N LEU A 114 -18.45 2.51 36.17
CA LEU A 114 -17.32 2.58 35.25
C LEU A 114 -15.98 2.56 36.02
N ILE A 115 -15.92 1.94 37.20
CA ILE A 115 -14.71 1.96 38.04
C ILE A 115 -13.68 0.89 37.64
N SER A 116 -14.11 -0.22 37.02
CA SER A 116 -13.21 -1.33 36.65
C SER A 116 -13.47 -1.87 35.24
N LYS A 117 -12.38 -2.25 34.55
CA LYS A 117 -12.40 -3.01 33.27
C LYS A 117 -13.17 -4.33 33.36
N LYS A 118 -13.29 -4.89 34.57
CA LYS A 118 -13.93 -6.17 34.82
C LYS A 118 -15.45 -6.06 34.89
N THR A 119 -15.96 -4.86 35.12
CA THR A 119 -17.39 -4.58 35.26
C THR A 119 -18.09 -4.77 33.91
N SER A 120 -19.21 -5.49 33.94
CA SER A 120 -19.99 -5.79 32.72
C SER A 120 -20.45 -4.48 32.06
N SER A 121 -20.98 -3.54 32.85
CA SER A 121 -21.41 -2.20 32.42
C SER A 121 -20.31 -1.41 31.70
N TYR A 122 -19.03 -1.58 32.09
CA TYR A 122 -17.89 -0.96 31.43
C TYR A 122 -17.64 -1.57 30.04
N ARG A 123 -17.64 -2.90 29.92
CA ARG A 123 -17.42 -3.58 28.63
C ARG A 123 -18.53 -3.26 27.64
N HIS A 124 -19.76 -3.31 28.14
CA HIS A 124 -20.95 -2.92 27.41
C HIS A 124 -20.81 -1.48 26.88
N ILE A 125 -20.67 -0.47 27.75
CA ILE A 125 -20.58 0.92 27.29
C ILE A 125 -19.41 1.17 26.34
N ARG A 126 -18.28 0.49 26.53
CA ARG A 126 -17.13 0.56 25.64
C ARG A 126 -17.45 0.00 24.25
N ASP A 127 -18.06 -1.18 24.17
CA ASP A 127 -18.38 -1.82 22.89
C ASP A 127 -19.45 -1.04 22.10
N ALA A 128 -20.41 -0.44 22.81
CA ALA A 128 -21.38 0.48 22.23
C ALA A 128 -20.75 1.73 21.61
N VAL A 129 -19.87 2.38 22.37
CA VAL A 129 -19.20 3.59 21.89
C VAL A 129 -18.31 3.25 20.69
N LYS A 130 -17.64 2.08 20.68
CA LYS A 130 -16.90 1.58 19.52
C LYS A 130 -17.79 1.26 18.32
N LYS A 131 -18.99 0.72 18.52
CA LYS A 131 -19.93 0.47 17.42
C LYS A 131 -20.34 1.78 16.74
N VAL A 132 -20.69 2.79 17.52
CA VAL A 132 -21.05 4.11 16.98
C VAL A 132 -19.87 4.77 16.27
N GLU A 133 -18.64 4.56 16.74
CA GLU A 133 -17.43 5.01 16.03
C GLU A 133 -17.30 4.37 14.63
N ARG A 134 -17.55 3.06 14.50
CA ARG A 134 -17.59 2.39 13.18
C ARG A 134 -18.73 2.89 12.30
N ASP A 135 -19.93 3.05 12.85
CA ASP A 135 -21.10 3.50 12.09
C ASP A 135 -20.94 4.94 11.60
N LEU A 136 -20.33 5.82 12.42
CA LEU A 136 -19.93 7.18 12.02
C LEU A 136 -18.88 7.13 10.90
N THR A 137 -17.87 6.28 11.03
CA THR A 137 -16.83 6.09 10.00
C THR A 137 -17.43 5.62 8.66
N HIS A 138 -18.40 4.70 8.70
CA HIS A 138 -19.11 4.24 7.49
C HIS A 138 -19.92 5.35 6.82
N LEU A 139 -20.64 6.16 7.61
CA LEU A 139 -21.36 7.32 7.11
C LEU A 139 -20.41 8.36 6.49
N GLU A 140 -19.23 8.55 7.08
CA GLU A 140 -18.21 9.47 6.57
C GLU A 140 -17.64 9.03 5.22
N HIS A 141 -17.31 7.74 5.05
CA HIS A 141 -16.90 7.18 3.76
C HIS A 141 -18.00 7.35 2.70
N TYR A 142 -19.27 7.13 3.07
CA TYR A 142 -20.41 7.34 2.17
C TYR A 142 -20.46 8.78 1.66
N VAL A 143 -20.29 9.77 2.54
CA VAL A 143 -20.24 11.19 2.15
C VAL A 143 -19.08 11.47 1.20
N GLU A 144 -17.86 11.00 1.51
CA GLU A 144 -16.67 11.30 0.70
C GLU A 144 -16.74 10.71 -0.72
N LEU A 145 -17.17 9.46 -0.82
CA LEU A 145 -17.31 8.76 -2.10
C LEU A 145 -18.34 9.44 -2.99
N ASN A 146 -19.48 9.87 -2.43
CA ASN A 146 -20.48 10.64 -3.15
C ASN A 146 -19.96 12.02 -3.57
N ARG A 147 -19.28 12.76 -2.67
CA ARG A 147 -18.66 14.06 -2.99
C ARG A 147 -17.69 13.95 -4.18
N THR A 148 -16.83 12.94 -4.13
CA THR A 148 -15.86 12.66 -5.19
C THR A 148 -16.54 12.23 -6.49
N GLY A 149 -17.64 11.47 -6.38
CA GLY A 149 -18.48 11.08 -7.51
C GLY A 149 -19.09 12.28 -8.23
N PHE A 150 -19.84 13.13 -7.52
CA PHE A 150 -20.44 14.34 -8.09
C PHE A 150 -19.38 15.25 -8.73
N SER A 151 -18.25 15.49 -8.06
CA SER A 151 -17.12 16.28 -8.60
C SER A 151 -16.56 15.69 -9.91
N LYS A 152 -16.38 14.37 -9.98
CA LYS A 152 -15.88 13.68 -11.18
C LYS A 152 -16.90 13.62 -12.32
N VAL A 153 -18.19 13.53 -12.03
CA VAL A 153 -19.26 13.59 -13.05
C VAL A 153 -19.31 15.00 -13.66
N LEU A 154 -19.34 16.04 -12.83
CA LEU A 154 -19.36 17.43 -13.29
C LEU A 154 -18.10 17.80 -14.09
N LYS A 155 -16.90 17.36 -13.65
CA LYS A 155 -15.66 17.54 -14.44
C LYS A 155 -15.69 16.85 -15.80
N LYS A 156 -16.42 15.74 -15.93
CA LYS A 156 -16.59 15.06 -17.22
C LYS A 156 -17.60 15.75 -18.12
N TRP A 157 -18.69 16.26 -17.56
CA TRP A 157 -19.65 17.08 -18.29
C TRP A 157 -18.96 18.31 -18.87
N ASP A 158 -18.20 19.06 -18.07
CA ASP A 158 -17.48 20.26 -18.54
C ASP A 158 -16.51 19.98 -19.68
N LYS A 159 -15.71 18.91 -19.56
CA LYS A 159 -14.79 18.48 -20.62
C LYS A 159 -15.48 18.14 -21.94
N ARG A 160 -16.75 17.69 -21.89
CA ARG A 160 -17.46 17.15 -23.05
C ARG A 160 -18.51 18.10 -23.64
N SER A 161 -18.97 19.05 -22.83
CA SER A 161 -19.90 20.12 -23.22
C SER A 161 -19.20 21.44 -23.55
N HIS A 162 -17.86 21.51 -23.38
CA HIS A 162 -17.06 22.75 -23.49
C HIS A 162 -17.61 23.91 -22.64
N SER A 163 -18.29 23.60 -21.54
CA SER A 163 -18.89 24.57 -20.64
C SER A 163 -18.15 24.57 -19.30
N HIS A 164 -17.99 25.74 -18.67
CA HIS A 164 -17.40 25.88 -17.33
C HIS A 164 -18.45 25.74 -16.22
N THR A 165 -19.43 24.83 -16.37
CA THR A 165 -20.58 24.75 -15.45
C THR A 165 -20.23 24.07 -14.13
N ARG A 166 -19.18 23.24 -14.06
CA ARG A 166 -18.73 22.54 -12.84
C ARG A 166 -18.42 23.49 -11.71
N ASP A 167 -17.66 24.55 -11.97
CA ASP A 167 -17.13 25.41 -10.91
C ASP A 167 -18.27 26.22 -10.26
N PHE A 168 -19.28 26.62 -11.05
CA PHE A 168 -20.48 27.26 -10.52
C PHE A 168 -21.38 26.28 -9.75
N TYR A 169 -21.70 25.11 -10.33
CA TYR A 169 -22.63 24.14 -9.73
C TYR A 169 -22.07 23.47 -8.46
N LEU A 170 -20.74 23.23 -8.41
CA LEU A 170 -20.07 22.78 -7.19
C LEU A 170 -20.08 23.85 -6.10
N ALA A 171 -19.98 25.13 -6.45
CA ALA A 171 -19.97 26.22 -5.47
C ALA A 171 -21.35 26.58 -4.92
N THR A 172 -22.43 26.36 -5.67
CA THR A 172 -23.80 26.79 -5.29
C THR A 172 -24.75 25.66 -4.90
N VAL A 173 -24.76 24.52 -5.60
CA VAL A 173 -25.81 23.49 -5.39
C VAL A 173 -25.28 22.27 -4.67
N VAL A 174 -24.12 21.73 -5.07
CA VAL A 174 -23.57 20.50 -4.45
C VAL A 174 -22.91 20.81 -3.10
N SER A 175 -22.10 21.85 -2.97
CA SER A 175 -21.42 22.18 -1.69
C SER A 175 -22.37 22.54 -0.55
N VAL A 176 -23.56 23.06 -0.87
CA VAL A 176 -24.55 23.57 0.10
C VAL A 176 -25.48 22.46 0.61
N GLN A 177 -25.43 21.25 0.04
CA GLN A 177 -26.29 20.16 0.48
C GLN A 177 -25.95 19.69 1.90
N PRO A 178 -26.96 19.29 2.70
CA PRO A 178 -26.77 18.79 4.06
C PRO A 178 -25.71 17.69 4.17
N VAL A 179 -25.69 16.73 3.23
CA VAL A 179 -24.70 15.64 3.16
C VAL A 179 -23.26 16.14 3.06
N PHE A 180 -23.02 17.35 2.54
CA PHE A 180 -21.69 17.91 2.29
C PHE A 180 -21.32 19.09 3.20
N THR A 181 -22.21 19.58 4.06
CA THR A 181 -21.95 20.66 5.03
C THR A 181 -21.64 20.07 6.42
N HIS A 182 -20.36 20.01 6.80
CA HIS A 182 -19.92 19.31 8.03
C HIS A 182 -19.82 20.25 9.24
N ASN A 183 -20.65 19.99 10.26
CA ASN A 183 -20.48 20.53 11.62
C ASN A 183 -21.02 19.60 12.73
N LYS A 184 -21.88 18.62 12.42
CA LYS A 184 -22.52 17.73 13.43
C LYS A 184 -21.83 16.37 13.55
N ILE A 185 -21.51 15.72 12.44
CA ILE A 185 -20.78 14.43 12.43
C ILE A 185 -19.44 14.57 13.15
N SER A 186 -18.67 15.62 12.85
CA SER A 186 -17.40 15.88 13.53
C SER A 186 -17.58 16.05 15.05
N LYS A 187 -18.65 16.73 15.50
CA LYS A 187 -18.95 16.86 16.94
C LYS A 187 -19.32 15.53 17.59
N TRP A 188 -20.07 14.67 16.89
CA TRP A 188 -20.39 13.34 17.40
C TRP A 188 -19.17 12.44 17.44
N ASN A 189 -18.32 12.51 16.41
CA ASN A 189 -17.06 11.79 16.35
C ASN A 189 -16.13 12.23 17.50
N ASP A 190 -15.97 13.54 17.71
CA ASP A 190 -15.20 14.10 18.84
C ASP A 190 -15.76 13.63 20.19
N ALA A 191 -17.09 13.63 20.37
CA ALA A 191 -17.73 13.20 21.61
C ALA A 191 -17.59 11.69 21.87
N VAL A 192 -17.75 10.86 20.84
CA VAL A 192 -17.58 9.40 20.89
C VAL A 192 -16.13 9.05 21.24
N LEU A 193 -15.17 9.70 20.58
CA LEU A 193 -13.75 9.53 20.90
C LEU A 193 -13.44 9.99 22.33
N THR A 194 -14.10 11.04 22.83
CA THR A 194 -13.91 11.50 24.21
C THR A 194 -14.38 10.46 25.22
N MET A 195 -15.56 9.87 24.99
CA MET A 195 -16.08 8.78 25.84
C MET A 195 -15.17 7.55 25.81
N LEU A 196 -14.65 7.14 24.64
CA LEU A 196 -13.69 6.02 24.57
C LEU A 196 -12.45 6.28 25.42
N PHE A 197 -11.91 7.48 25.30
CA PHE A 197 -10.70 7.88 26.00
C PHE A 197 -10.87 7.96 27.52
N GLU A 198 -11.99 8.50 28.01
CA GLU A 198 -12.31 8.50 29.45
C GLU A 198 -12.52 7.06 29.98
N LEU A 199 -13.13 6.17 29.19
CA LEU A 199 -13.18 4.75 29.52
C LEU A 199 -11.77 4.13 29.55
N ASP A 200 -10.87 4.56 28.68
CA ASP A 200 -9.47 4.12 28.65
C ASP A 200 -8.62 4.67 29.82
N GLU A 201 -9.02 5.80 30.43
CA GLU A 201 -8.40 6.38 31.62
C GLU A 201 -8.58 5.52 32.86
N ILE A 202 -9.84 5.17 33.16
CA ILE A 202 -10.24 4.20 34.18
C ILE A 202 -9.45 2.89 34.01
N SER A 203 -9.12 2.58 32.77
CA SER A 203 -8.47 1.37 32.35
C SER A 203 -7.00 1.26 32.80
N ASN A 204 -6.32 2.38 33.09
CA ASN A 204 -4.90 2.42 33.43
C ASN A 204 -4.61 2.54 34.94
N GLU A 205 -5.64 2.73 35.79
CA GLU A 205 -5.49 2.99 37.23
C GLU A 205 -5.59 1.73 38.12
N ASP A 206 -5.15 0.56 37.65
CA ASP A 206 -5.01 -0.64 38.49
C ASP A 206 -3.73 -0.61 39.37
N SER A 207 -3.38 0.54 39.95
CA SER A 207 -2.40 0.61 41.05
C SER A 207 -2.79 1.63 42.14
N VAL A 208 -3.43 1.11 43.18
CA VAL A 208 -3.45 1.56 44.58
C VAL A 208 -3.30 3.06 44.83
N TYR A 209 -4.39 3.75 45.24
CA TYR A 209 -4.37 4.63 46.41
C TYR A 209 -5.78 4.81 46.98
N TYR A 210 -5.97 4.38 48.23
CA TYR A 210 -6.92 5.02 49.14
C TYR A 210 -6.36 6.40 49.49
N GLN A 211 -7.09 7.49 49.22
CA GLN A 211 -6.97 8.71 50.01
C GLN A 211 -8.35 9.31 50.30
N GLU A 212 -8.66 9.35 51.59
CA GLU A 212 -9.76 10.11 52.18
C GLU A 212 -9.68 11.61 51.84
N PRO A 213 -10.81 12.34 51.88
CA PRO A 213 -10.84 13.76 51.59
C PRO A 213 -10.23 14.55 52.77
N VAL A 214 -9.04 15.12 52.59
CA VAL A 214 -8.46 16.07 53.54
C VAL A 214 -8.55 17.51 53.01
N GLN A 215 -9.27 18.31 53.78
CA GLN A 215 -9.33 19.78 53.70
C GLN A 215 -7.96 20.42 54.00
N ASN A 216 -7.52 21.37 53.19
CA ASN A 216 -6.87 22.65 53.59
C ASN A 216 -6.44 23.42 52.34
N LYS A 217 -6.97 24.63 52.09
CA LYS A 217 -6.51 25.93 52.62
C LYS A 217 -5.00 26.16 52.46
N ASN A 218 -4.59 26.85 51.39
CA ASN A 218 -4.11 28.24 51.43
C ASN A 218 -3.53 28.68 50.08
N ALA A 219 -3.91 29.90 49.71
CA ALA A 219 -3.51 30.66 48.53
C ALA A 219 -2.10 31.28 48.68
N TYR A 220 -1.50 31.71 47.55
CA TYR A 220 -0.81 32.98 47.28
C TYR A 220 -0.41 32.96 45.78
N ALA A 221 -1.17 33.55 44.85
CA ALA A 221 -1.28 34.97 44.47
C ALA A 221 -0.02 35.55 43.78
N VAL A 222 -0.12 35.83 42.47
CA VAL A 222 0.47 37.02 41.80
C VAL A 222 -0.44 37.43 40.62
N ASP A 223 -0.82 38.70 40.64
CA ASP A 223 -1.71 39.46 39.75
C ASP A 223 -1.20 39.67 38.31
N MET A 224 -2.12 39.93 37.37
CA MET A 224 -2.24 41.26 36.71
C MET A 224 -3.38 41.30 35.68
N ASP A 225 -4.22 42.31 35.86
CA ASP A 225 -5.37 42.75 35.06
C ASP A 225 -5.10 43.01 33.56
N SER A 226 -6.11 42.77 32.73
CA SER A 226 -6.64 43.83 31.86
C SER A 226 -8.03 43.48 31.30
N SER A 227 -8.97 44.35 31.64
CA SER A 227 -10.37 44.36 31.24
C SER A 227 -10.60 44.96 29.85
N ALA A 228 -11.46 44.33 29.04
CA ALA A 228 -12.36 45.04 28.13
C ALA A 228 -13.62 44.20 27.85
N LYS A 229 -14.76 44.67 28.39
CA LYS A 229 -16.12 44.13 28.23
C LYS A 229 -16.75 44.62 26.92
N LEU A 230 -17.61 43.78 26.33
CA LEU A 230 -18.93 44.09 25.71
C LEU A 230 -19.56 42.74 25.25
N SER A 231 -20.34 42.03 26.10
CA SER A 231 -21.82 42.03 26.20
C SER A 231 -22.53 41.74 24.87
N GLY A 232 -23.47 40.80 24.70
CA GLY A 232 -24.16 39.82 25.56
C GLY A 232 -24.57 38.61 24.70
N VAL A 233 -25.06 37.50 25.25
CA VAL A 233 -26.48 37.24 25.54
C VAL A 233 -26.60 36.12 26.60
N GLN A 234 -27.65 36.25 27.40
CA GLN A 234 -28.07 35.59 28.64
C GLN A 234 -27.94 34.05 28.73
N SER A 235 -27.34 33.59 29.84
CA SER A 235 -27.49 32.27 30.44
C SER A 235 -28.49 32.33 31.61
N ILE A 236 -29.47 31.42 31.62
CA ILE A 236 -30.47 31.25 32.67
C ILE A 236 -29.95 30.23 33.70
N SER A 237 -29.81 30.72 34.94
CA SER A 237 -29.85 30.12 36.28
C SER A 237 -29.44 28.65 36.53
N GLU A 238 -28.48 28.53 37.45
CA GLU A 238 -28.15 27.39 38.32
C GLU A 238 -29.38 26.82 39.06
N TRP A 239 -29.39 25.49 39.25
CA TRP A 239 -30.24 24.81 40.24
C TRP A 239 -29.40 23.88 41.13
N ASN A 240 -29.61 24.02 42.44
CA ASN A 240 -28.97 23.33 43.56
C ASN A 240 -29.25 21.80 43.57
N PRO A 241 -28.31 20.95 44.01
CA PRO A 241 -28.54 19.54 44.24
C PRO A 241 -28.83 19.27 45.72
N ALA A 242 -30.10 19.14 46.11
CA ALA A 242 -30.50 18.55 47.38
C ALA A 242 -31.98 18.17 47.39
N GLU A 243 -32.37 17.09 46.70
CA GLU A 243 -33.57 16.35 47.04
C GLU A 243 -33.25 14.85 47.06
N ALA A 244 -33.51 14.25 48.22
CA ALA A 244 -33.22 12.86 48.54
C ALA A 244 -34.06 11.91 47.68
N VAL A 245 -33.41 10.95 47.03
CA VAL A 245 -34.07 9.81 46.39
C VAL A 245 -34.50 8.82 47.49
N PRO A 246 -35.71 8.21 47.45
CA PRO A 246 -36.22 7.34 48.50
C PRO A 246 -35.38 6.07 48.70
N SER A 247 -35.27 5.63 49.96
CA SER A 247 -34.48 4.50 50.47
C SER A 247 -34.90 3.10 49.99
N SER A 248 -35.89 2.98 49.09
CA SER A 248 -36.27 1.70 48.47
C SER A 248 -35.38 1.28 47.29
N VAL A 249 -34.55 2.18 46.77
CA VAL A 249 -33.69 1.95 45.59
C VAL A 249 -32.29 1.41 45.97
N ASN A 250 -31.88 1.51 47.24
CA ASN A 250 -30.56 1.05 47.70
C ASN A 250 -30.41 -0.49 47.73
N GLY A 251 -31.49 -1.26 47.96
CA GLY A 251 -31.40 -2.72 48.05
C GLY A 251 -31.17 -3.45 46.73
N LEU A 252 -31.59 -2.85 45.60
CA LEU A 252 -31.31 -3.36 44.25
C LEU A 252 -29.90 -2.97 43.77
N PHE A 253 -29.34 -1.88 44.30
CA PHE A 253 -27.99 -1.40 44.00
C PHE A 253 -26.90 -2.31 44.59
N ASP A 254 -27.13 -2.93 45.75
CA ASP A 254 -26.21 -3.90 46.36
C ASP A 254 -26.11 -5.22 45.56
N ILE A 255 -27.20 -5.62 44.90
CA ILE A 255 -27.29 -6.92 44.20
C ILE A 255 -26.42 -6.96 42.95
N GLU A 256 -26.37 -5.88 42.16
CA GLU A 256 -25.53 -5.82 40.96
C GLU A 256 -24.03 -5.84 41.29
N LEU A 257 -23.60 -5.17 42.36
CA LEU A 257 -22.22 -5.20 42.86
C LEU A 257 -21.85 -6.58 43.41
N GLU A 258 -22.76 -7.25 44.11
CA GLU A 258 -22.57 -8.61 44.60
C GLU A 258 -22.50 -9.64 43.47
N ILE A 259 -23.30 -9.49 42.40
CA ILE A 259 -23.21 -10.33 41.19
C ILE A 259 -21.79 -10.33 40.60
N GLU A 260 -21.11 -9.17 40.55
CA GLU A 260 -19.73 -9.08 40.07
C GLU A 260 -18.73 -9.75 41.05
N GLY A 261 -18.95 -9.60 42.35
CA GLY A 261 -18.20 -10.29 43.39
C GLY A 261 -18.33 -11.81 43.27
N TRP A 262 -19.55 -12.31 43.10
CA TRP A 262 -19.85 -13.73 42.92
C TRP A 262 -19.29 -14.29 41.62
N TYR A 263 -19.34 -13.53 40.53
CA TYR A 263 -18.68 -13.90 39.27
C TYR A 263 -17.17 -14.09 39.44
N MET A 264 -16.48 -13.16 40.10
CA MET A 264 -15.05 -13.27 40.38
C MET A 264 -14.73 -14.42 41.34
N GLU A 265 -15.59 -14.65 42.34
CA GLU A 265 -15.47 -15.78 43.25
C GLU A 265 -15.61 -17.13 42.52
N ALA A 266 -16.59 -17.27 41.64
CA ALA A 266 -16.76 -18.46 40.81
C ALA A 266 -15.53 -18.73 39.91
N LEU A 267 -14.92 -17.67 39.34
CA LEU A 267 -13.66 -17.77 38.59
C LEU A 267 -12.45 -18.13 39.44
N HIS A 268 -12.41 -17.73 40.71
CA HIS A 268 -11.34 -18.13 41.62
C HIS A 268 -11.50 -19.57 42.06
N ILE A 269 -12.73 -20.00 42.37
CA ILE A 269 -13.04 -21.40 42.70
C ILE A 269 -12.66 -22.30 41.53
N SER A 270 -12.90 -21.89 40.28
CA SER A 270 -12.56 -22.71 39.12
C SER A 270 -11.05 -22.93 38.93
N LYS A 271 -10.20 -22.08 39.51
CA LYS A 271 -8.73 -22.16 39.47
C LYS A 271 -8.12 -22.97 40.62
N LEU A 272 -8.94 -23.52 41.52
CA LEU A 272 -8.46 -24.38 42.60
C LEU A 272 -7.80 -25.65 42.06
N THR A 273 -6.72 -26.07 42.72
CA THR A 273 -5.92 -27.25 42.32
C THR A 273 -6.58 -28.58 42.69
N ASP A 274 -7.50 -28.58 43.66
CA ASP A 274 -8.23 -29.77 44.12
C ASP A 274 -9.56 -29.93 43.33
N PRO A 275 -9.69 -30.98 42.48
CA PRO A 275 -10.84 -31.13 41.58
C PRO A 275 -12.14 -31.48 42.30
N GLN A 276 -12.12 -32.22 43.41
CA GLN A 276 -13.35 -32.59 44.12
C GLN A 276 -13.93 -31.39 44.86
N ARG A 277 -13.08 -30.72 45.65
CA ARG A 277 -13.48 -29.52 46.38
C ARG A 277 -13.95 -28.40 45.46
N LYS A 278 -13.33 -28.26 44.29
CA LYS A 278 -13.72 -27.32 43.23
C LYS A 278 -15.14 -27.57 42.74
N LEU A 279 -15.47 -28.82 42.41
CA LEU A 279 -16.81 -29.18 41.92
C LEU A 279 -17.88 -29.06 43.01
N ASP A 280 -17.58 -29.42 44.26
CA ASP A 280 -18.49 -29.28 45.40
C ASP A 280 -18.83 -27.81 45.69
N LEU A 281 -17.83 -26.92 45.65
CA LEU A 281 -18.02 -25.49 45.86
C LEU A 281 -18.82 -24.84 44.72
N LEU A 282 -18.58 -25.22 43.46
CA LEU A 282 -19.36 -24.73 42.32
C LEU A 282 -20.79 -25.30 42.32
N GLY A 283 -20.97 -26.55 42.71
CA GLY A 283 -22.29 -27.20 42.78
C GLY A 283 -23.19 -26.62 43.88
N SER A 284 -22.61 -26.26 45.02
CA SER A 284 -23.34 -25.63 46.13
C SER A 284 -23.43 -24.10 46.04
N PHE A 285 -22.81 -23.47 45.04
CA PHE A 285 -22.67 -22.01 44.93
C PHE A 285 -24.02 -21.27 44.86
N ALA A 286 -24.94 -21.74 44.01
CA ALA A 286 -26.24 -21.12 43.81
C ALA A 286 -27.07 -21.08 45.10
N GLN A 287 -27.03 -22.15 45.89
CA GLN A 287 -27.78 -22.28 47.13
C GLN A 287 -27.08 -21.59 48.32
N SER A 288 -25.76 -21.75 48.45
CA SER A 288 -25.00 -21.27 49.62
C SER A 288 -24.71 -19.77 49.60
N LYS A 289 -24.58 -19.16 48.41
CA LYS A 289 -24.24 -17.74 48.27
C LYS A 289 -25.43 -16.92 47.78
N VAL A 290 -25.95 -17.23 46.60
CA VAL A 290 -26.96 -16.38 45.95
C VAL A 290 -28.32 -16.48 46.63
N GLN A 291 -28.82 -17.71 46.85
CA GLN A 291 -30.10 -17.93 47.52
C GLN A 291 -30.06 -17.45 48.99
N ALA A 292 -29.00 -17.79 49.73
CA ALA A 292 -28.83 -17.34 51.12
C ALA A 292 -28.80 -15.82 51.26
N PHE A 293 -28.09 -15.12 50.37
CA PHE A 293 -28.02 -13.65 50.37
C PHE A 293 -29.39 -13.01 50.09
N VAL A 294 -30.12 -13.53 49.10
CA VAL A 294 -31.47 -13.03 48.76
C VAL A 294 -32.47 -13.29 49.90
N ASP A 295 -32.34 -14.42 50.59
CA ASP A 295 -33.21 -14.76 51.72
C ASP A 295 -32.96 -13.88 52.95
N GLU A 296 -31.69 -13.51 53.22
CA GLU A 296 -31.29 -12.65 54.34
C GLU A 296 -31.55 -11.15 54.13
N ARG A 297 -31.36 -10.63 52.91
CA ARG A 297 -31.34 -9.17 52.64
C ARG A 297 -32.65 -8.59 52.11
N LEU A 298 -33.53 -9.38 51.49
CA LEU A 298 -34.79 -8.89 50.90
C LEU A 298 -36.02 -9.12 51.81
N PRO A 299 -36.87 -8.08 52.05
CA PRO A 299 -38.07 -8.20 52.87
C PRO A 299 -39.14 -9.10 52.24
N GLN A 300 -39.84 -9.89 53.06
CA GLN A 300 -40.72 -11.00 52.64
C GLN A 300 -41.99 -10.63 51.84
N GLY A 301 -42.30 -9.35 51.63
CA GLY A 301 -43.66 -8.91 51.28
C GLY A 301 -43.93 -8.35 49.88
N THR A 302 -42.91 -8.00 49.08
CA THR A 302 -43.13 -7.16 47.87
C THR A 302 -42.39 -7.59 46.60
N ILE A 303 -41.41 -8.50 46.70
CA ILE A 303 -40.56 -8.90 45.57
C ILE A 303 -40.50 -10.43 45.51
N ASP A 304 -40.72 -10.99 44.33
CA ASP A 304 -40.59 -12.43 44.10
C ASP A 304 -39.11 -12.84 44.22
N LYS A 305 -38.75 -13.43 45.37
CA LYS A 305 -37.37 -13.81 45.69
C LYS A 305 -36.81 -14.85 44.70
N GLN A 306 -37.64 -15.75 44.19
CA GLN A 306 -37.19 -16.75 43.21
C GLN A 306 -36.83 -16.11 41.88
N LYS A 307 -37.62 -15.11 41.46
CA LYS A 307 -37.31 -14.32 40.26
C LYS A 307 -35.99 -13.56 40.40
N VAL A 308 -35.74 -12.95 41.56
CA VAL A 308 -34.47 -12.24 41.81
C VAL A 308 -33.27 -13.20 41.80
N VAL A 309 -33.36 -14.37 42.45
CA VAL A 309 -32.29 -15.38 42.40
C VAL A 309 -32.03 -15.85 40.96
N LYS A 310 -33.10 -16.06 40.19
CA LYS A 310 -33.01 -16.43 38.78
C LYS A 310 -32.32 -15.35 37.94
N ASP A 311 -32.67 -14.09 38.14
CA ASP A 311 -32.04 -12.95 37.46
C ASP A 311 -30.56 -12.82 37.86
N CYS A 312 -30.22 -12.99 39.15
CA CYS A 312 -28.84 -12.97 39.62
C CYS A 312 -27.99 -14.09 39.00
N LEU A 313 -28.45 -15.34 39.05
CA LEU A 313 -27.72 -16.48 38.52
C LEU A 313 -27.56 -16.41 37.00
N THR A 314 -28.58 -15.92 36.29
CA THR A 314 -28.50 -15.68 34.84
C THR A 314 -27.43 -14.65 34.50
N ASN A 315 -27.39 -13.53 35.24
CA ASN A 315 -26.39 -12.47 35.06
C ASN A 315 -24.97 -12.86 35.50
N ILE A 316 -24.81 -13.88 36.35
CA ILE A 316 -23.50 -14.48 36.66
C ILE A 316 -23.10 -15.47 35.57
N PHE A 317 -24.05 -16.30 35.10
CA PHE A 317 -23.78 -17.38 34.16
C PHE A 317 -23.39 -16.87 32.76
N LEU A 318 -24.08 -15.85 32.24
CA LEU A 318 -23.81 -15.28 30.91
C LEU A 318 -22.33 -14.85 30.74
N PRO A 319 -21.74 -14.04 31.64
CA PRO A 319 -20.31 -13.72 31.60
C PRO A 319 -19.38 -14.93 31.82
N LEU A 320 -19.80 -15.93 32.61
CA LEU A 320 -19.00 -17.13 32.84
C LEU A 320 -18.84 -17.96 31.56
N VAL A 321 -19.87 -18.01 30.70
CA VAL A 321 -19.80 -18.71 29.40
C VAL A 321 -18.69 -18.16 28.51
N SER A 322 -18.48 -16.84 28.51
CA SER A 322 -17.43 -16.16 27.74
C SER A 322 -16.05 -16.17 28.40
N SER A 323 -15.94 -16.63 29.64
CA SER A 323 -14.71 -16.60 30.45
C SER A 323 -13.83 -17.84 30.26
N ASP A 324 -12.63 -17.84 30.86
CA ASP A 324 -11.64 -18.94 30.78
C ASP A 324 -11.91 -20.13 31.72
N ILE A 325 -13.15 -20.32 32.20
CA ILE A 325 -13.52 -21.46 33.04
C ILE A 325 -13.56 -22.76 32.22
N ASP A 326 -13.09 -23.90 32.74
CA ASP A 326 -13.16 -25.16 32.00
C ASP A 326 -14.59 -25.69 31.83
N ASP A 327 -14.86 -26.38 30.71
CA ASP A 327 -16.19 -26.92 30.37
C ASP A 327 -16.75 -27.86 31.45
N ILE A 328 -15.91 -28.65 32.13
CA ILE A 328 -16.34 -29.60 33.18
C ILE A 328 -16.95 -28.83 34.36
N SER A 329 -16.28 -27.77 34.78
CA SER A 329 -16.67 -26.98 35.95
C SER A 329 -17.88 -26.11 35.68
N LEU A 330 -17.94 -25.48 34.51
CA LEU A 330 -19.10 -24.69 34.12
C LEU A 330 -20.33 -25.58 33.87
N LYS A 331 -20.14 -26.79 33.32
CA LYS A 331 -21.22 -27.78 33.19
C LYS A 331 -21.74 -28.22 34.55
N HIS A 332 -20.86 -28.46 35.53
CA HIS A 332 -21.27 -28.82 36.89
C HIS A 332 -22.03 -27.68 37.59
N PHE A 333 -21.62 -26.42 37.37
CA PHE A 333 -22.35 -25.24 37.83
C PHE A 333 -23.76 -25.16 37.19
N LEU A 334 -23.86 -25.35 35.87
CA LEU A 334 -25.14 -25.33 35.16
C LEU A 334 -26.10 -26.41 35.64
N ILE A 335 -25.66 -27.67 35.76
CA ILE A 335 -26.53 -28.80 36.17
C ILE A 335 -27.15 -28.57 37.55
N ASN A 336 -26.38 -28.03 38.50
CA ASN A 336 -26.85 -27.81 39.87
C ASN A 336 -27.74 -26.54 40.02
N ALA A 337 -27.74 -25.66 39.02
CA ALA A 337 -28.52 -24.42 39.00
C ALA A 337 -29.48 -24.32 37.80
N VAL A 338 -29.75 -25.45 37.13
CA VAL A 338 -30.40 -25.47 35.81
C VAL A 338 -31.80 -24.88 35.80
N ASP A 339 -32.60 -25.14 36.84
CA ASP A 339 -33.97 -24.61 36.96
C ASP A 339 -33.98 -23.12 37.39
N MET A 340 -32.83 -22.57 37.78
CA MET A 340 -32.66 -21.18 38.23
C MET A 340 -31.85 -20.31 37.27
N ILE A 341 -31.44 -20.82 36.10
CA ILE A 341 -30.72 -20.06 35.07
C ILE A 341 -31.62 -19.91 33.84
N ASP A 342 -31.85 -18.68 33.39
CA ASP A 342 -32.63 -18.43 32.19
C ASP A 342 -31.76 -18.44 30.93
N LEU A 343 -31.78 -19.55 30.20
CA LEU A 343 -31.09 -19.65 28.90
C LEU A 343 -31.83 -18.89 27.78
N THR A 344 -33.06 -18.40 28.03
CA THR A 344 -33.84 -17.63 27.05
C THR A 344 -33.64 -16.12 27.15
N TYR A 345 -32.90 -15.68 28.17
CA TYR A 345 -32.61 -14.27 28.41
C TYR A 345 -31.88 -13.65 27.22
N CYS A 346 -32.45 -12.56 26.72
CA CYS A 346 -31.89 -11.72 25.68
C CYS A 346 -32.38 -10.29 25.93
N ASP A 347 -31.45 -9.36 26.16
CA ASP A 347 -31.78 -7.95 26.37
C ASP A 347 -32.13 -7.29 25.01
N GLU A 348 -33.41 -7.36 24.63
CA GLU A 348 -33.88 -6.80 23.36
C GLU A 348 -33.95 -5.27 23.35
N GLU A 349 -34.04 -4.63 24.53
CA GLU A 349 -34.12 -3.17 24.68
C GLU A 349 -32.76 -2.49 24.52
N ASP A 350 -31.69 -3.27 24.61
CA ASP A 350 -30.34 -2.79 24.44
C ASP A 350 -29.94 -2.69 22.96
N LEU A 351 -30.39 -1.60 22.34
CA LEU A 351 -29.99 -1.15 20.99
C LEU A 351 -28.50 -0.81 20.87
N VAL A 352 -27.78 -0.81 21.99
CA VAL A 352 -26.49 -0.15 22.19
C VAL A 352 -25.36 -1.18 22.40
N PHE A 353 -25.55 -2.28 23.14
CA PHE A 353 -24.54 -3.36 23.27
C PHE A 353 -24.79 -4.52 22.28
N SER A 354 -23.93 -5.55 22.37
CA SER A 354 -23.64 -6.56 21.33
C SER A 354 -24.85 -7.34 20.81
N ARG A 355 -26.05 -7.26 21.44
CA ARG A 355 -27.24 -8.10 21.16
C ARG A 355 -26.94 -9.60 21.22
N ARG A 356 -25.87 -9.98 21.91
CA ARG A 356 -25.45 -11.38 22.04
C ARG A 356 -26.25 -12.06 23.13
N ASN A 357 -26.81 -13.22 22.79
CA ASN A 357 -27.42 -14.12 23.76
C ASN A 357 -26.38 -15.16 24.23
N VAL A 358 -26.80 -16.05 25.13
CA VAL A 358 -25.95 -17.13 25.67
C VAL A 358 -25.29 -17.99 24.59
N PHE A 359 -25.95 -18.20 23.44
CA PHE A 359 -25.41 -19.00 22.34
C PHE A 359 -24.32 -18.27 21.55
N HIS A 360 -24.43 -16.94 21.41
CA HIS A 360 -23.35 -16.13 20.84
C HIS A 360 -22.12 -16.18 21.73
N GLU A 361 -22.30 -16.03 23.04
CA GLU A 361 -21.21 -16.10 24.01
C GLU A 361 -20.57 -17.49 24.05
N ALA A 362 -21.37 -18.55 24.03
CA ALA A 362 -20.90 -19.92 23.93
C ALA A 362 -20.12 -20.16 22.63
N ALA A 363 -20.61 -19.66 21.49
CA ALA A 363 -19.94 -19.79 20.20
C ALA A 363 -18.65 -18.94 20.10
N CYS A 364 -18.59 -17.78 20.77
CA CYS A 364 -17.47 -16.83 20.73
C CYS A 364 -16.33 -17.18 21.70
N CYS A 365 -16.56 -18.04 22.69
CA CYS A 365 -15.52 -18.46 23.63
C CYS A 365 -14.35 -19.17 22.90
N THR A 366 -13.12 -18.71 23.10
CA THR A 366 -11.93 -19.27 22.43
C THR A 366 -11.26 -20.39 23.20
N SER A 367 -11.44 -20.46 24.53
CA SER A 367 -10.74 -21.41 25.39
C SER A 367 -11.33 -22.83 25.29
N ASP A 368 -12.65 -22.94 25.22
CA ASP A 368 -13.38 -24.19 25.36
C ASP A 368 -14.57 -24.32 24.40
N SER A 369 -15.13 -25.53 24.30
CA SER A 369 -16.15 -25.87 23.31
C SER A 369 -17.50 -25.23 23.59
N ARG A 370 -17.90 -25.17 24.88
CA ARG A 370 -19.22 -24.69 25.35
C ARG A 370 -20.42 -25.40 24.72
N VAL A 371 -20.23 -26.56 24.09
CA VAL A 371 -21.29 -27.31 23.39
C VAL A 371 -22.38 -27.75 24.34
N PHE A 372 -22.04 -28.07 25.60
CA PHE A 372 -22.99 -28.49 26.62
C PHE A 372 -24.10 -27.46 26.91
N VAL A 373 -23.83 -26.16 26.70
CA VAL A 373 -24.84 -25.10 26.88
C VAL A 373 -25.94 -25.25 25.84
N LEU A 374 -25.56 -25.57 24.59
CA LEU A 374 -26.50 -25.82 23.50
C LEU A 374 -27.21 -27.17 23.66
N GLU A 375 -26.50 -28.22 24.10
CA GLU A 375 -27.11 -29.52 24.43
C GLU A 375 -28.20 -29.39 25.48
N GLU A 376 -27.93 -28.65 26.57
CA GLU A 376 -28.88 -28.48 27.65
C GLU A 376 -30.09 -27.63 27.22
N ALA A 377 -29.87 -26.56 26.45
CA ALA A 377 -30.97 -25.78 25.89
C ALA A 377 -31.88 -26.61 24.96
N LEU A 378 -31.30 -27.50 24.13
CA LEU A 378 -32.08 -28.42 23.31
C LEU A 378 -32.80 -29.48 24.14
N ASN A 379 -32.20 -29.98 25.22
CA ASN A 379 -32.84 -30.91 26.14
C ASN A 379 -34.06 -30.25 26.81
N GLN A 380 -33.94 -29.00 27.26
CA GLN A 380 -35.05 -28.22 27.81
C GLN A 380 -36.14 -27.94 26.76
N CYS A 381 -35.76 -27.72 25.50
CA CYS A 381 -36.70 -27.61 24.38
C CYS A 381 -37.47 -28.93 24.15
N ASN A 382 -36.78 -30.07 24.17
CA ASN A 382 -37.38 -31.41 24.02
C ASN A 382 -38.30 -31.77 25.19
N GLN A 383 -38.04 -31.22 26.38
CA GLN A 383 -38.86 -31.37 27.59
C GLN A 383 -40.00 -30.34 27.67
N PHE A 384 -40.22 -29.52 26.64
CA PHE A 384 -41.23 -28.46 26.59
C PHE A 384 -41.07 -27.38 27.68
N LYS A 385 -39.87 -27.21 28.25
CA LYS A 385 -39.55 -26.11 29.18
C LYS A 385 -39.26 -24.80 28.44
N ILE A 386 -38.65 -24.89 27.25
CA ILE A 386 -38.42 -23.76 26.35
C ILE A 386 -39.21 -23.99 25.07
N ASP A 387 -39.98 -23.00 24.64
CA ASP A 387 -40.73 -23.07 23.38
C ASP A 387 -39.78 -23.14 22.18
N GLN A 388 -40.10 -24.02 21.22
CA GLN A 388 -39.32 -24.18 19.98
C GLN A 388 -39.19 -22.85 19.20
N ALA A 389 -40.25 -22.03 19.20
CA ALA A 389 -40.23 -20.71 18.59
C ALA A 389 -39.21 -19.76 19.24
N THR A 390 -39.06 -19.84 20.56
CA THR A 390 -38.08 -19.06 21.32
C THR A 390 -36.66 -19.54 21.01
N MET A 391 -36.44 -20.85 20.90
CA MET A 391 -35.14 -21.40 20.47
C MET A 391 -34.78 -20.98 19.05
N CYS A 392 -35.71 -21.03 18.09
CA CYS A 392 -35.48 -20.54 16.73
C CYS A 392 -35.12 -19.05 16.74
N ARG A 393 -35.84 -18.21 17.52
CA ARG A 393 -35.52 -16.79 17.66
C ARG A 393 -34.09 -16.56 18.16
N LEU A 394 -33.64 -17.32 19.16
CA LEU A 394 -32.32 -17.13 19.77
C LEU A 394 -31.18 -17.66 18.88
N LEU A 395 -31.33 -18.81 18.23
CA LEU A 395 -30.29 -19.37 17.36
C LEU A 395 -30.13 -18.60 16.05
N ASN A 396 -31.19 -17.94 15.58
CA ASN A 396 -31.16 -17.08 14.39
C ASN A 396 -31.00 -15.57 14.73
N ALA A 397 -30.88 -15.23 16.01
CA ALA A 397 -30.67 -13.85 16.44
C ALA A 397 -29.40 -13.29 15.82
N ARG A 398 -29.48 -12.06 15.34
CA ARG A 398 -28.34 -11.33 14.76
C ARG A 398 -27.83 -10.30 15.74
N ASP A 399 -26.54 -10.38 15.99
CA ASP A 399 -25.82 -9.43 16.81
C ASP A 399 -25.65 -8.08 16.08
N THR A 400 -24.93 -7.14 16.70
CA THR A 400 -24.66 -5.82 16.12
C THR A 400 -23.84 -5.84 14.82
N HIS A 401 -23.16 -6.94 14.51
CA HIS A 401 -22.41 -7.19 13.28
C HIS A 401 -23.21 -8.00 12.24
N GLY A 402 -24.50 -8.22 12.49
CA GLY A 402 -25.32 -9.07 11.65
C GLY A 402 -24.96 -10.56 11.72
N ARG A 403 -24.13 -10.96 12.70
CA ARG A 403 -23.65 -12.33 12.87
C ARG A 403 -24.60 -13.11 13.77
N THR A 404 -24.73 -14.39 13.45
CA THR A 404 -25.45 -15.38 14.26
C THR A 404 -24.44 -16.23 15.04
N PRO A 405 -24.87 -17.05 16.03
CA PRO A 405 -23.98 -17.99 16.72
C PRO A 405 -23.21 -18.91 15.75
N LEU A 406 -23.82 -19.27 14.62
CA LEU A 406 -23.19 -20.07 13.58
C LEU A 406 -21.96 -19.37 12.97
N HIS A 407 -21.99 -18.05 12.78
CA HIS A 407 -20.83 -17.32 12.24
C HIS A 407 -19.60 -17.45 13.15
N TYR A 408 -19.78 -17.26 14.46
CA TYR A 408 -18.71 -17.37 15.44
C TYR A 408 -18.18 -18.81 15.55
N ALA A 409 -19.09 -19.79 15.55
CA ALA A 409 -18.70 -21.20 15.57
C ALA A 409 -17.88 -21.59 14.32
N CYS A 410 -18.25 -21.07 13.14
CA CYS A 410 -17.53 -21.29 11.90
C CYS A 410 -16.18 -20.55 11.84
N ASP A 411 -16.08 -19.33 12.37
CA ASP A 411 -14.82 -18.56 12.40
C ASP A 411 -13.79 -19.19 13.36
N LEU A 412 -14.24 -19.66 14.52
CA LEU A 412 -13.38 -20.24 15.57
C LEU A 412 -13.13 -21.76 15.42
N GLY A 413 -13.78 -22.44 14.48
CA GLY A 413 -13.52 -23.86 14.24
C GLY A 413 -14.27 -24.82 15.17
N LYS A 414 -15.41 -24.42 15.75
CA LYS A 414 -16.19 -25.25 16.69
C LYS A 414 -17.03 -26.31 15.98
N THR A 415 -16.39 -27.39 15.53
CA THR A 415 -17.02 -28.47 14.73
C THR A 415 -18.24 -29.10 15.39
N ASP A 416 -18.17 -29.50 16.65
CA ASP A 416 -19.28 -30.16 17.35
C ASP A 416 -20.45 -29.19 17.59
N PHE A 417 -20.15 -27.92 17.84
CA PHE A 417 -21.17 -26.87 17.98
C PHE A 417 -21.92 -26.66 16.66
N VAL A 418 -21.21 -26.55 15.53
CA VAL A 418 -21.80 -26.44 14.19
C VAL A 418 -22.62 -27.68 13.84
N ARG A 419 -22.09 -28.88 14.10
CA ARG A 419 -22.78 -30.15 13.84
C ARG A 419 -24.11 -30.22 14.59
N LEU A 420 -24.11 -29.81 15.86
CA LEU A 420 -25.29 -29.84 16.70
C LEU A 420 -26.32 -28.79 16.23
N LEU A 421 -25.88 -27.56 15.89
CA LEU A 421 -26.75 -26.54 15.29
C LEU A 421 -27.44 -27.03 14.01
N ILE A 422 -26.70 -27.63 13.08
CA ILE A 422 -27.25 -28.12 11.81
C ILE A 422 -28.25 -29.26 12.07
N LYS A 423 -27.91 -30.23 12.93
CA LYS A 423 -28.80 -31.36 13.27
C LYS A 423 -30.09 -30.92 13.97
N SER A 424 -30.06 -29.82 14.73
CA SER A 424 -31.24 -29.33 15.43
C SER A 424 -32.40 -28.95 14.50
N SER A 425 -32.11 -28.61 13.23
CA SER A 425 -33.10 -28.10 12.26
C SER A 425 -33.87 -26.85 12.74
N LEU A 426 -33.31 -26.09 13.69
CA LEU A 426 -33.90 -24.85 14.24
C LEU A 426 -33.37 -23.56 13.57
N LEU A 427 -32.47 -23.70 12.59
CA LEU A 427 -31.92 -22.57 11.83
C LEU A 427 -32.82 -22.24 10.64
N ASP A 428 -33.16 -20.97 10.47
CA ASP A 428 -33.98 -20.50 9.35
C ASP A 428 -33.20 -20.57 8.02
N THR A 429 -31.92 -20.18 8.06
CA THR A 429 -30.99 -20.30 6.94
C THR A 429 -29.54 -20.24 7.42
N VAL A 430 -28.69 -21.02 6.75
CA VAL A 430 -27.23 -21.05 6.98
C VAL A 430 -26.47 -20.06 6.09
N ASN A 431 -27.14 -19.44 5.11
CA ASN A 431 -26.55 -18.55 4.11
C ASN A 431 -26.75 -17.07 4.44
N ILE A 432 -26.69 -16.72 5.71
CA ILE A 432 -26.85 -15.34 6.15
C ILE A 432 -25.51 -14.61 5.97
N PRO A 433 -25.45 -13.50 5.22
CA PRO A 433 -24.27 -12.64 5.21
C PRO A 433 -24.23 -11.73 6.45
N ASP A 434 -23.05 -11.56 7.03
CA ASP A 434 -22.78 -10.53 8.04
C ASP A 434 -22.66 -9.12 7.42
N THR A 435 -22.34 -8.10 8.22
CA THR A 435 -22.15 -6.72 7.73
C THR A 435 -21.04 -6.59 6.69
N ASP A 436 -20.09 -7.52 6.62
CA ASP A 436 -19.01 -7.55 5.62
C ASP A 436 -19.37 -8.41 4.40
N SER A 437 -20.63 -8.86 4.28
CA SER A 437 -21.09 -9.81 3.27
C SER A 437 -20.41 -11.18 3.32
N LYS A 438 -19.88 -11.58 4.49
CA LYS A 438 -19.29 -12.91 4.72
C LYS A 438 -20.35 -13.85 5.28
N THR A 439 -20.54 -15.00 4.65
CA THR A 439 -21.38 -16.07 5.18
C THR A 439 -20.59 -16.98 6.13
N PRO A 440 -21.25 -17.82 6.96
CA PRO A 440 -20.57 -18.81 7.77
C PRO A 440 -19.65 -19.74 6.96
N LEU A 441 -20.06 -20.11 5.74
CA LEU A 441 -19.23 -20.89 4.82
C LEU A 441 -17.96 -20.14 4.41
N VAL A 442 -18.07 -18.86 4.04
CA VAL A 442 -16.92 -18.03 3.66
C VAL A 442 -15.94 -17.87 4.83
N LEU A 443 -16.43 -17.68 6.06
CA LEU A 443 -15.59 -17.62 7.26
C LEU A 443 -14.83 -18.94 7.49
N ALA A 444 -15.50 -20.08 7.38
CA ALA A 444 -14.87 -21.39 7.50
C ALA A 444 -13.77 -21.62 6.43
N ILE A 445 -13.99 -21.15 5.20
CA ILE A 445 -13.01 -21.26 4.10
C ILE A 445 -11.79 -20.37 4.36
N ILE A 446 -11.99 -19.12 4.77
CA ILE A 446 -10.90 -18.16 5.08
C ILE A 446 -10.02 -18.70 6.20
N LYS A 447 -10.62 -19.32 7.22
CA LYS A 447 -9.91 -19.88 8.38
C LYS A 447 -9.42 -21.32 8.18
N ALA A 448 -9.62 -21.89 6.99
CA ALA A 448 -9.22 -23.24 6.63
C ALA A 448 -9.83 -24.38 7.48
N HIS A 449 -11.06 -24.19 7.98
CA HIS A 449 -11.78 -25.21 8.75
C HIS A 449 -12.46 -26.24 7.83
N ALA A 450 -11.70 -27.25 7.40
CA ALA A 450 -12.14 -28.23 6.42
C ALA A 450 -13.40 -29.02 6.84
N GLU A 451 -13.46 -29.51 8.08
CA GLU A 451 -14.63 -30.28 8.55
C GLU A 451 -15.89 -29.42 8.63
N ILE A 452 -15.79 -28.15 9.04
CA ILE A 452 -16.93 -27.23 9.04
C ILE A 452 -17.40 -26.94 7.61
N THR A 453 -16.46 -26.74 6.70
CA THR A 453 -16.76 -26.55 5.27
C THR A 453 -17.52 -27.76 4.73
N ARG A 454 -17.10 -28.98 5.08
CA ARG A 454 -17.81 -30.23 4.74
C ARG A 454 -19.21 -30.28 5.34
N LEU A 455 -19.37 -30.00 6.63
CA LEU A 455 -20.67 -30.01 7.32
C LEU A 455 -21.64 -29.02 6.66
N LEU A 456 -21.18 -27.81 6.33
CA LEU A 456 -22.02 -26.80 5.70
C LEU A 456 -22.42 -27.18 4.26
N LEU A 457 -21.50 -27.71 3.46
CA LEU A 457 -21.79 -28.08 2.07
C LEU A 457 -22.62 -29.37 1.95
N VAL A 458 -22.35 -30.37 2.78
CA VAL A 458 -22.98 -31.69 2.69
C VAL A 458 -24.22 -31.79 3.57
N ASP A 459 -24.10 -31.49 4.86
CA ASP A 459 -25.19 -31.72 5.83
C ASP A 459 -26.20 -30.57 5.82
N ALA A 460 -25.74 -29.32 5.70
CA ALA A 460 -26.62 -28.15 5.58
C ALA A 460 -26.98 -27.77 4.13
N GLN A 461 -26.47 -28.52 3.14
CA GLN A 461 -26.77 -28.34 1.71
C GLN A 461 -26.61 -26.88 1.21
N VAL A 462 -25.60 -26.18 1.71
CA VAL A 462 -25.29 -24.81 1.27
C VAL A 462 -24.98 -24.82 -0.23
N ASN A 463 -25.60 -23.91 -0.99
CA ASN A 463 -25.27 -23.71 -2.39
C ASN A 463 -23.77 -23.30 -2.53
N PRO A 464 -22.93 -24.12 -3.18
CA PRO A 464 -21.51 -23.83 -3.37
C PRO A 464 -21.26 -22.69 -4.37
N ASP A 465 -22.24 -22.34 -5.20
CA ASP A 465 -22.20 -21.21 -6.14
C ASP A 465 -23.44 -20.31 -5.99
N PRO A 466 -23.49 -19.47 -4.94
CA PRO A 466 -24.62 -18.58 -4.73
C PRO A 466 -24.70 -17.54 -5.86
N GLN A 467 -25.82 -17.55 -6.58
CA GLN A 467 -26.14 -16.53 -7.58
C GLN A 467 -26.42 -15.20 -6.88
N ILE A 468 -26.13 -14.09 -7.56
CA ILE A 468 -26.37 -12.74 -7.03
C ILE A 468 -27.89 -12.56 -6.85
N ASP A 469 -28.35 -12.47 -5.59
CA ASP A 469 -29.76 -12.20 -5.28
C ASP A 469 -30.23 -10.85 -5.86
N GLU A 470 -31.54 -10.73 -6.13
CA GLU A 470 -32.24 -9.50 -6.57
C GLU A 470 -32.03 -8.30 -5.64
N SER A 471 -31.47 -8.52 -4.44
CA SER A 471 -31.09 -7.48 -3.45
C SER A 471 -29.85 -6.65 -3.83
N GLY A 472 -29.10 -7.03 -4.86
CA GLY A 472 -27.97 -6.25 -5.37
C GLY A 472 -26.75 -6.14 -4.43
N LYS A 473 -26.71 -6.88 -3.31
CA LYS A 473 -25.55 -6.99 -2.43
C LYS A 473 -24.58 -8.06 -2.96
N PRO A 474 -23.31 -7.74 -3.26
CA PRO A 474 -22.43 -8.72 -3.89
C PRO A 474 -21.88 -9.69 -2.85
N GLN A 475 -22.26 -10.95 -2.98
CA GLN A 475 -21.79 -12.03 -2.14
C GLN A 475 -20.44 -12.54 -2.67
N PHE A 476 -19.50 -12.83 -1.78
CA PHE A 476 -18.25 -13.48 -2.18
C PHE A 476 -18.52 -14.89 -2.68
N SER A 477 -18.03 -15.23 -3.87
CA SER A 477 -18.06 -16.61 -4.36
C SER A 477 -17.17 -17.49 -3.46
N PRO A 478 -17.70 -18.56 -2.84
CA PRO A 478 -16.94 -19.46 -1.97
C PRO A 478 -15.67 -20.01 -2.67
N LEU A 479 -15.79 -20.36 -3.95
CA LEU A 479 -14.66 -20.86 -4.73
C LEU A 479 -13.57 -19.81 -4.94
N SER A 480 -13.95 -18.56 -5.27
CA SER A 480 -12.97 -17.48 -5.44
C SER A 480 -12.21 -17.20 -4.14
N VAL A 481 -12.89 -17.29 -2.99
CA VAL A 481 -12.28 -17.09 -1.67
C VAL A 481 -11.34 -18.25 -1.33
N ALA A 482 -11.73 -19.50 -1.63
CA ALA A 482 -10.86 -20.65 -1.45
C ALA A 482 -9.58 -20.52 -2.30
N CYS A 483 -9.71 -20.08 -3.55
CA CYS A 483 -8.59 -19.83 -4.46
C CYS A 483 -7.67 -18.70 -3.96
N ALA A 484 -8.24 -17.61 -3.47
CA ALA A 484 -7.46 -16.48 -2.93
C ALA A 484 -6.66 -16.87 -1.68
N ASN A 485 -7.22 -17.73 -0.82
CA ASN A 485 -6.58 -18.20 0.41
C ASN A 485 -5.75 -19.49 0.23
N LYS A 486 -5.54 -19.97 -1.01
CA LYS A 486 -4.81 -21.22 -1.33
C LYS A 486 -5.38 -22.46 -0.60
N ASN A 487 -6.67 -22.45 -0.31
CA ASN A 487 -7.32 -23.53 0.44
C ASN A 487 -7.77 -24.65 -0.50
N LEU A 488 -6.86 -25.61 -0.74
CA LEU A 488 -7.08 -26.75 -1.64
C LEU A 488 -8.26 -27.63 -1.20
N THR A 489 -8.39 -27.91 0.09
CA THR A 489 -9.43 -28.82 0.60
C THR A 489 -10.81 -28.23 0.40
N ALA A 490 -10.99 -26.94 0.71
CA ALA A 490 -12.24 -26.23 0.44
C ALA A 490 -12.55 -26.17 -1.06
N ALA A 491 -11.57 -25.81 -1.90
CA ALA A 491 -11.76 -25.76 -3.34
C ALA A 491 -12.21 -27.12 -3.91
N ARG A 492 -11.59 -28.22 -3.45
CA ARG A 492 -11.96 -29.59 -3.85
C ARG A 492 -13.41 -29.92 -3.48
N MET A 493 -13.78 -29.69 -2.22
CA MET A 493 -15.15 -29.96 -1.76
C MET A 493 -16.20 -29.15 -2.54
N ILE A 494 -15.92 -27.88 -2.80
CA ILE A 494 -16.83 -26.99 -3.53
C ILE A 494 -17.04 -27.47 -4.98
N LEU A 495 -15.97 -27.90 -5.66
CA LEU A 495 -16.03 -28.36 -7.04
C LEU A 495 -16.72 -29.72 -7.18
N GLU A 496 -16.43 -30.65 -6.27
CA GLU A 496 -17.04 -31.98 -6.26
C GLU A 496 -18.55 -31.93 -5.96
N ILE A 497 -18.99 -31.01 -5.11
CA ILE A 497 -20.41 -30.88 -4.69
C ILE A 497 -21.21 -30.00 -5.67
N GLY A 498 -20.61 -28.92 -6.18
CA GLY A 498 -21.34 -27.86 -6.88
C GLY A 498 -21.54 -28.01 -8.37
N ASN A 499 -20.88 -28.99 -9.02
CA ASN A 499 -20.86 -29.14 -10.49
C ASN A 499 -20.70 -27.79 -11.22
N ILE A 500 -19.74 -26.99 -10.74
CA ILE A 500 -19.58 -25.57 -11.11
C ILE A 500 -18.87 -25.46 -12.46
N ASN A 501 -19.42 -24.69 -13.40
CA ASN A 501 -18.71 -24.35 -14.63
C ASN A 501 -17.71 -23.21 -14.36
N LEU A 502 -16.43 -23.56 -14.29
CA LEU A 502 -15.34 -22.62 -13.98
C LEU A 502 -15.18 -21.46 -14.96
N ASN A 503 -15.74 -21.56 -16.17
CA ASN A 503 -15.66 -20.50 -17.16
C ASN A 503 -16.65 -19.34 -16.88
N ASP A 504 -17.74 -19.63 -16.18
CA ASP A 504 -18.80 -18.66 -15.87
C ASP A 504 -18.60 -17.99 -14.50
N VAL A 505 -17.74 -18.58 -13.65
CA VAL A 505 -17.38 -18.02 -12.35
C VAL A 505 -16.35 -16.91 -12.52
N CYS A 506 -16.72 -15.71 -12.11
CA CYS A 506 -15.78 -14.60 -11.99
C CYS A 506 -16.01 -13.80 -10.71
N ASP A 507 -14.93 -13.26 -10.14
CA ASP A 507 -15.04 -12.31 -9.04
C ASP A 507 -15.61 -10.96 -9.49
N SER A 508 -15.74 -10.03 -8.55
CA SER A 508 -16.23 -8.67 -8.82
C SER A 508 -15.35 -7.86 -9.80
N GLN A 509 -14.09 -8.29 -10.03
CA GLN A 509 -13.17 -7.69 -10.99
C GLN A 509 -13.21 -8.39 -12.36
N GLY A 510 -13.95 -9.48 -12.49
CA GLY A 510 -14.02 -10.29 -13.71
C GLY A 510 -12.87 -11.29 -13.83
N LEU A 511 -12.20 -11.63 -12.73
CA LEU A 511 -11.16 -12.66 -12.66
C LEU A 511 -11.80 -14.03 -12.42
N GLN A 512 -11.45 -14.99 -13.27
CA GLN A 512 -11.83 -16.40 -13.04
C GLN A 512 -10.95 -17.05 -11.96
N PRO A 513 -11.35 -18.19 -11.36
CA PRO A 513 -10.60 -18.86 -10.30
C PRO A 513 -9.11 -19.04 -10.58
N LEU A 514 -8.74 -19.45 -11.80
CA LEU A 514 -7.34 -19.66 -12.16
C LEU A 514 -6.52 -18.36 -12.23
N HIS A 515 -7.14 -17.22 -12.57
CA HIS A 515 -6.48 -15.90 -12.49
C HIS A 515 -6.19 -15.52 -11.03
N ILE A 516 -7.14 -15.81 -10.12
CA ILE A 516 -6.99 -15.53 -8.68
C ILE A 516 -5.86 -16.39 -8.09
N VAL A 517 -5.81 -17.68 -8.46
CA VAL A 517 -4.71 -18.58 -8.07
C VAL A 517 -3.38 -18.07 -8.61
N ALA A 518 -3.33 -17.65 -9.88
CA ALA A 518 -2.11 -17.12 -10.48
C ALA A 518 -1.63 -15.82 -9.82
N LYS A 519 -2.55 -14.92 -9.49
CA LYS A 519 -2.27 -13.64 -8.83
C LYS A 519 -1.83 -13.78 -7.37
N ASN A 520 -2.23 -14.83 -6.66
CA ASN A 520 -1.84 -15.05 -5.26
C ASN A 520 -0.69 -16.07 -5.11
N GLY A 521 -0.19 -16.63 -6.22
CA GLY A 521 0.89 -17.62 -6.22
C GLY A 521 0.45 -18.97 -5.67
N GLY A 522 -0.62 -19.54 -6.23
CA GLY A 522 -1.15 -20.82 -5.79
C GLY A 522 -0.31 -22.03 -6.18
N ASP A 523 -0.52 -23.11 -5.43
CA ASP A 523 0.25 -24.35 -5.50
C ASP A 523 -0.11 -25.21 -6.72
N VAL A 524 0.79 -26.15 -7.04
CA VAL A 524 0.65 -27.11 -8.16
C VAL A 524 -0.71 -27.81 -8.09
N GLU A 525 -1.03 -28.37 -6.92
CA GLU A 525 -2.22 -29.20 -6.71
C GLU A 525 -3.53 -28.42 -6.93
N LEU A 526 -3.55 -27.13 -6.60
CA LEU A 526 -4.73 -26.28 -6.79
C LEU A 526 -4.92 -25.90 -8.27
N ILE A 527 -3.84 -25.66 -8.99
CA ILE A 527 -3.87 -25.42 -10.44
C ILE A 527 -4.36 -26.67 -11.17
N GLU A 528 -3.79 -27.84 -10.85
CA GLU A 528 -4.20 -29.13 -11.43
C GLU A 528 -5.65 -29.47 -11.12
N LEU A 529 -6.10 -29.20 -9.88
CA LEU A 529 -7.49 -29.38 -9.49
C LEU A 529 -8.44 -28.54 -10.35
N LEU A 530 -8.15 -27.24 -10.55
CA LEU A 530 -8.99 -26.36 -11.36
C LEU A 530 -8.97 -26.77 -12.83
N VAL A 531 -7.80 -27.10 -13.39
CA VAL A 531 -7.66 -27.51 -14.79
C VAL A 531 -8.37 -28.85 -15.06
N SER A 532 -8.27 -29.82 -14.15
CA SER A 532 -8.99 -31.10 -14.26
C SER A 532 -10.52 -30.95 -14.18
N HIS A 533 -11.01 -29.89 -13.53
CA HIS A 533 -12.43 -29.50 -13.51
C HIS A 533 -12.83 -28.54 -14.64
N GLY A 534 -12.00 -28.38 -15.67
CA GLY A 534 -12.34 -27.64 -16.89
C GLY A 534 -11.97 -26.16 -16.89
N ALA A 535 -11.15 -25.67 -15.96
CA ALA A 535 -10.60 -24.32 -16.05
C ALA A 535 -9.68 -24.18 -17.26
N ASN A 536 -9.91 -23.15 -18.08
CA ASN A 536 -9.05 -22.87 -19.21
C ASN A 536 -7.79 -22.07 -18.78
N PRO A 537 -6.57 -22.63 -18.91
CA PRO A 537 -5.31 -21.95 -18.57
C PRO A 537 -5.01 -20.74 -19.44
N ASN A 538 -5.72 -20.58 -20.56
CA ASN A 538 -5.60 -19.50 -21.52
C ASN A 538 -6.84 -18.60 -21.57
N ALA A 539 -7.75 -18.71 -20.59
CA ALA A 539 -8.87 -17.79 -20.49
C ALA A 539 -8.36 -16.36 -20.30
N VAL A 540 -9.06 -15.39 -20.87
CA VAL A 540 -8.76 -13.97 -20.67
C VAL A 540 -9.76 -13.39 -19.67
N ASP A 541 -9.27 -12.55 -18.78
CA ASP A 541 -10.12 -11.88 -17.81
C ASP A 541 -11.09 -10.87 -18.47
N GLY A 542 -12.09 -10.45 -17.69
CA GLY A 542 -13.06 -9.44 -18.12
C GLY A 542 -12.49 -8.02 -18.22
N PHE A 543 -11.38 -7.72 -17.53
CA PHE A 543 -10.88 -6.37 -17.33
C PHE A 543 -9.69 -6.00 -18.24
N ASN A 544 -8.56 -6.69 -18.12
CA ASN A 544 -7.31 -6.38 -18.85
C ASN A 544 -7.15 -7.19 -20.15
N LYS A 545 -8.01 -8.19 -20.38
CA LYS A 545 -7.79 -9.26 -21.35
C LYS A 545 -6.53 -10.07 -21.10
N TRP A 546 -6.13 -10.17 -19.84
CA TRP A 546 -4.97 -10.93 -19.41
C TRP A 546 -5.33 -12.37 -19.08
N THR A 547 -4.43 -13.28 -19.44
CA THR A 547 -4.49 -14.70 -19.06
C THR A 547 -3.87 -14.94 -17.68
N PRO A 548 -4.14 -16.08 -17.01
CA PRO A 548 -3.56 -16.40 -15.71
C PRO A 548 -2.04 -16.26 -15.66
N ILE A 549 -1.33 -16.66 -16.74
CA ILE A 549 0.13 -16.55 -16.79
C ILE A 549 0.63 -15.10 -16.72
N PHE A 550 -0.12 -14.09 -17.19
CA PHE A 550 0.28 -12.68 -17.04
C PHE A 550 0.36 -12.28 -15.56
N TYR A 551 -0.63 -12.65 -14.77
CA TYR A 551 -0.65 -12.36 -13.33
C TYR A 551 0.49 -13.08 -12.60
N ALA A 552 0.69 -14.38 -12.85
CA ALA A 552 1.79 -15.12 -12.22
C ALA A 552 3.17 -14.54 -12.59
N VAL A 553 3.33 -14.06 -13.83
CA VAL A 553 4.57 -13.44 -14.30
C VAL A 553 4.78 -12.05 -13.71
N GLN A 554 3.76 -11.20 -13.69
CA GLN A 554 3.83 -9.86 -13.14
C GLN A 554 4.13 -9.86 -11.64
N GLU A 555 3.53 -10.78 -10.88
CA GLU A 555 3.73 -10.91 -9.43
C GLU A 555 5.00 -11.72 -9.07
N GLY A 556 5.68 -12.32 -10.06
CA GLY A 556 6.97 -12.99 -9.86
C GLY A 556 6.90 -14.43 -9.35
N TYR A 557 5.75 -15.10 -9.45
CA TYR A 557 5.54 -16.47 -8.96
C TYR A 557 6.08 -17.54 -9.93
N GLY A 558 7.40 -17.76 -9.91
CA GLY A 558 8.08 -18.74 -10.78
C GLY A 558 7.49 -20.16 -10.76
N SER A 559 7.21 -20.71 -9.58
CA SER A 559 6.62 -22.06 -9.45
C SER A 559 5.24 -22.15 -10.11
N THR A 560 4.38 -21.15 -9.86
CA THR A 560 3.06 -21.03 -10.47
C THR A 560 3.15 -20.90 -12.00
N VAL A 561 4.10 -20.11 -12.52
CA VAL A 561 4.36 -20.02 -13.97
C VAL A 561 4.73 -21.39 -14.55
N GLN A 562 5.65 -22.11 -13.92
CA GLN A 562 6.05 -23.44 -14.38
C GLN A 562 4.86 -24.41 -14.41
N ASN A 563 4.02 -24.38 -13.38
CA ASN A 563 2.84 -25.25 -13.28
C ASN A 563 1.77 -24.90 -14.32
N LEU A 564 1.51 -23.62 -14.57
CA LEU A 564 0.60 -23.18 -15.62
C LEU A 564 1.09 -23.65 -16.99
N LEU A 565 2.40 -23.57 -17.26
CA LEU A 565 2.99 -24.06 -18.50
C LEU A 565 2.85 -25.57 -18.66
N SER A 566 3.12 -26.34 -17.60
CA SER A 566 2.90 -27.79 -17.59
C SER A 566 1.44 -28.18 -17.83
N ASN A 567 0.50 -27.30 -17.45
CA ASN A 567 -0.94 -27.49 -17.64
C ASN A 567 -1.49 -26.83 -18.92
N GLY A 568 -0.64 -26.51 -19.91
CA GLY A 568 -1.08 -26.06 -21.24
C GLY A 568 -1.31 -24.55 -21.39
N ALA A 569 -0.79 -23.72 -20.48
CA ALA A 569 -0.75 -22.27 -20.68
C ALA A 569 0.16 -21.88 -21.85
N LYS A 570 -0.30 -20.94 -22.66
CA LYS A 570 0.39 -20.38 -23.82
C LYS A 570 1.28 -19.22 -23.41
N LEU A 571 2.46 -19.16 -24.01
CA LEU A 571 3.46 -18.12 -23.79
C LEU A 571 3.47 -17.04 -24.87
N ASP A 572 2.89 -17.33 -26.02
CA ASP A 572 2.70 -16.42 -27.16
C ASP A 572 1.44 -15.55 -27.00
N VAL A 573 1.08 -15.25 -25.75
CA VAL A 573 -0.01 -14.33 -25.43
C VAL A 573 0.53 -12.90 -25.35
N VAL A 574 -0.31 -11.93 -25.73
CA VAL A 574 0.00 -10.51 -25.68
C VAL A 574 -1.17 -9.75 -25.05
N ASP A 575 -0.88 -8.62 -24.43
CA ASP A 575 -1.90 -7.73 -23.88
C ASP A 575 -2.45 -6.74 -24.94
N GLY A 576 -3.26 -5.78 -24.48
CA GLY A 576 -3.84 -4.75 -25.36
C GLY A 576 -2.82 -3.79 -25.99
N ASP A 577 -1.61 -3.71 -25.43
CA ASP A 577 -0.50 -2.91 -25.94
C ASP A 577 0.50 -3.76 -26.75
N ASN A 578 0.14 -5.01 -27.09
CA ASN A 578 0.97 -6.02 -27.75
C ASN A 578 2.21 -6.48 -26.95
N LEU A 579 2.20 -6.29 -25.63
CA LEU A 579 3.27 -6.70 -24.73
C LEU A 579 3.08 -8.14 -24.26
N SER A 580 4.14 -8.94 -24.31
CA SER A 580 4.10 -10.34 -23.91
C SER A 580 4.46 -10.54 -22.42
N PRO A 581 4.17 -11.70 -21.82
CA PRO A 581 4.61 -11.99 -20.45
C PRO A 581 6.13 -11.88 -20.28
N LEU A 582 6.91 -12.15 -21.33
CA LEU A 582 8.37 -11.98 -21.30
C LEU A 582 8.78 -10.52 -21.04
N PHE A 583 8.04 -9.56 -21.61
CA PHE A 583 8.25 -8.14 -21.32
C PHE A 583 8.05 -7.84 -19.84
N TYR A 584 6.94 -8.29 -19.25
CA TYR A 584 6.65 -8.05 -17.82
C TYR A 584 7.68 -8.69 -16.90
N ALA A 585 8.11 -9.92 -17.17
CA ALA A 585 9.17 -10.57 -16.38
C ALA A 585 10.48 -9.76 -16.39
N LEU A 586 10.83 -9.19 -17.55
CA LEU A 586 12.03 -8.38 -17.75
C LEU A 586 11.89 -6.99 -17.13
N TRP A 587 10.74 -6.33 -17.34
CA TRP A 587 10.43 -5.00 -16.84
C TRP A 587 10.36 -4.95 -15.31
N GLU A 588 9.71 -5.94 -14.70
CA GLU A 588 9.56 -6.08 -13.24
C GLU A 588 10.81 -6.67 -12.56
N GLY A 589 11.73 -7.29 -13.31
CA GLY A 589 12.98 -7.84 -12.77
C GLY A 589 12.85 -9.21 -12.09
N HIS A 590 11.81 -9.98 -12.41
CA HIS A 590 11.54 -11.30 -11.83
C HIS A 590 12.42 -12.39 -12.46
N LEU A 591 13.65 -12.53 -11.96
CA LEU A 591 14.68 -13.40 -12.57
C LEU A 591 14.31 -14.89 -12.64
N SER A 592 13.65 -15.43 -11.62
CA SER A 592 13.20 -16.83 -11.61
C SER A 592 12.25 -17.09 -12.78
N VAL A 593 11.25 -16.23 -12.94
CA VAL A 593 10.30 -16.25 -14.04
C VAL A 593 11.01 -16.04 -15.38
N LEU A 594 11.86 -15.02 -15.49
CA LEU A 594 12.61 -14.71 -16.71
C LEU A 594 13.42 -15.93 -17.21
N ASN A 595 14.16 -16.59 -16.32
CA ASN A 595 14.93 -17.79 -16.67
C ASN A 595 14.03 -18.96 -17.12
N ILE A 596 12.88 -19.17 -16.47
CA ILE A 596 11.88 -20.17 -16.89
C ILE A 596 11.39 -19.86 -18.32
N LEU A 597 10.98 -18.62 -18.57
CA LEU A 597 10.46 -18.19 -19.86
C LEU A 597 11.51 -18.32 -20.99
N LEU A 598 12.76 -17.95 -20.73
CA LEU A 598 13.87 -18.08 -21.69
C LEU A 598 14.17 -19.55 -22.02
N ASN A 599 14.19 -20.44 -21.01
CA ASN A 599 14.41 -21.87 -21.22
C ASN A 599 13.28 -22.50 -22.06
N CYS A 600 12.02 -22.10 -21.80
CA CYS A 600 10.87 -22.55 -22.59
C CYS A 600 10.90 -22.00 -24.03
N ALA A 601 11.38 -20.77 -24.25
CA ALA A 601 11.57 -20.21 -25.59
C ALA A 601 12.69 -20.91 -26.36
N ALA A 602 13.83 -21.19 -25.72
CA ALA A 602 14.95 -21.91 -26.32
C ALA A 602 14.57 -23.34 -26.74
N SER A 603 13.82 -24.05 -25.90
CA SER A 603 13.33 -25.42 -26.18
C SER A 603 12.39 -25.45 -27.40
N ARG A 604 11.51 -24.45 -27.55
CA ARG A 604 10.62 -24.32 -28.72
C ARG A 604 11.38 -24.06 -30.02
N ASN A 605 12.41 -23.22 -29.97
CA ASN A 605 13.25 -22.96 -31.14
C ASN A 605 14.05 -24.21 -31.59
N GLN A 606 14.50 -25.06 -30.65
CA GLN A 606 15.13 -26.33 -31.00
C GLN A 606 14.16 -27.32 -31.66
N GLN A 607 12.89 -27.38 -31.21
CA GLN A 607 11.85 -28.20 -31.85
C GLN A 607 11.51 -27.73 -33.28
N LEU A 608 11.53 -26.41 -33.54
CA LEU A 608 11.33 -25.84 -34.88
C LEU A 608 12.51 -26.13 -35.83
N MET A 609 13.73 -26.24 -35.30
CA MET A 609 14.92 -26.60 -36.09
C MET A 609 15.01 -28.10 -36.41
N ILE A 610 14.55 -28.99 -35.51
CA ILE A 610 14.50 -30.44 -35.76
C ILE A 610 13.43 -30.80 -36.81
N ASN A 611 12.38 -29.99 -36.95
CA ASN A 611 11.32 -30.17 -37.96
C ASN A 611 11.63 -29.57 -39.35
N ARG A 612 12.82 -28.99 -39.58
CA ARG A 612 13.29 -28.58 -40.91
C ARG A 612 14.41 -29.50 -41.39
N SER A 613 14.04 -30.67 -41.93
CA SER A 613 14.93 -31.44 -42.80
C SER A 613 14.90 -30.87 -44.23
N PRO A 614 16.03 -30.86 -44.97
CA PRO A 614 16.15 -30.15 -46.23
C PRO A 614 15.48 -30.95 -47.35
N GLN A 615 14.34 -30.48 -47.85
CA GLN A 615 13.81 -30.97 -49.12
C GLN A 615 14.40 -30.13 -50.26
N LEU A 616 15.18 -30.83 -51.09
CA LEU A 616 15.68 -30.32 -52.36
C LEU A 616 14.51 -29.87 -53.24
N LEU A 617 14.66 -28.67 -53.81
CA LEU A 617 13.91 -28.22 -54.98
C LEU A 617 14.09 -29.20 -56.15
N PRO A 618 13.02 -29.58 -56.86
CA PRO A 618 13.11 -29.90 -58.27
C PRO A 618 12.75 -28.65 -59.09
N SER A 619 13.76 -28.14 -59.80
CA SER A 619 13.62 -27.22 -60.93
C SER A 619 12.87 -27.90 -62.08
N ASN A 620 11.79 -27.30 -62.56
CA ASN A 620 11.36 -27.41 -63.96
C ASN A 620 10.65 -26.11 -64.39
N ILE A 621 11.26 -25.45 -65.37
CA ILE A 621 10.83 -24.26 -66.10
C ILE A 621 10.18 -24.76 -67.41
N ILE A 622 8.93 -24.41 -67.72
CA ILE A 622 8.31 -24.22 -69.07
C ILE A 622 7.00 -23.41 -68.82
N ALA A 623 6.96 -22.08 -69.01
CA ALA A 623 6.67 -21.29 -70.23
C ALA A 623 5.16 -20.94 -70.43
N GLU A 624 4.89 -19.62 -70.41
CA GLU A 624 3.98 -18.80 -71.26
C GLU A 624 2.58 -19.39 -71.64
N ASP A 625 1.44 -18.66 -71.61
CA ASP A 625 1.23 -17.26 -71.98
C ASP A 625 -0.25 -16.82 -71.78
N GLN A 626 -0.45 -15.50 -71.69
CA GLN A 626 -1.57 -14.70 -72.24
C GLN A 626 -2.83 -14.23 -71.45
N ILE A 627 -2.81 -12.89 -71.21
CA ILE A 627 -3.84 -11.84 -71.47
C ILE A 627 -4.94 -11.68 -70.39
N SER A 628 -5.26 -10.51 -69.80
CA SER A 628 -5.25 -9.07 -70.18
C SER A 628 -5.25 -8.18 -68.91
N ALA A 629 -4.44 -7.10 -68.83
CA ALA A 629 -4.81 -5.67 -69.02
C ALA A 629 -5.85 -5.14 -67.98
N ILE A 630 -5.69 -4.05 -67.22
CA ILE A 630 -4.94 -2.80 -67.40
C ILE A 630 -4.87 -2.03 -66.05
N ASP A 631 -3.74 -1.34 -65.87
CA ASP A 631 -3.37 -0.13 -65.10
C ASP A 631 -4.16 0.33 -63.85
N SER A 632 -3.56 0.61 -62.69
CA SER A 632 -2.30 1.30 -62.29
C SER A 632 -2.47 2.79 -61.95
N LEU A 633 -1.80 3.15 -60.84
CA LEU A 633 -1.46 4.47 -60.29
C LEU A 633 -2.59 5.26 -59.59
N SER A 634 -2.39 5.95 -58.47
CA SER A 634 -1.32 6.03 -57.46
C SER A 634 -1.80 7.06 -56.40
N ASP A 635 -1.14 7.06 -55.25
CA ASP A 635 -0.95 8.26 -54.40
C ASP A 635 -2.14 8.81 -53.59
N ILE A 636 -2.40 8.19 -52.43
CA ILE A 636 -2.66 8.97 -51.20
C ILE A 636 -1.77 8.39 -50.09
N PRO A 637 -0.83 9.15 -49.50
CA PRO A 637 -0.06 8.69 -48.37
C PRO A 637 -0.94 8.60 -47.12
N ASP A 638 -0.72 7.56 -46.32
CA ASP A 638 -1.35 7.43 -45.00
C ASP A 638 -0.98 8.64 -44.13
N PHE A 639 -2.00 9.39 -43.71
CA PHE A 639 -1.88 10.46 -42.74
C PHE A 639 -1.66 9.85 -41.34
N GLU A 640 -0.46 9.31 -41.09
CA GLU A 640 0.07 9.30 -39.75
C GLU A 640 0.20 10.76 -39.32
N LEU A 641 -0.57 11.15 -38.31
CA LEU A 641 -0.31 12.39 -37.60
C LEU A 641 1.18 12.38 -37.22
N PRO A 642 1.94 13.45 -37.50
CA PRO A 642 3.29 13.53 -36.96
C PRO A 642 3.19 13.29 -35.45
N PRO A 643 4.17 12.57 -34.86
CA PRO A 643 4.19 12.33 -33.42
C PRO A 643 3.89 13.65 -32.73
N PRO A 644 3.01 13.67 -31.71
CA PRO A 644 2.65 14.90 -31.04
C PRO A 644 3.95 15.61 -30.70
N ILE A 645 4.09 16.87 -31.13
CA ILE A 645 5.21 17.71 -30.72
C ILE A 645 5.18 17.66 -29.21
N ILE A 646 6.07 16.84 -28.65
CA ILE A 646 6.27 16.69 -27.23
C ILE A 646 6.52 18.13 -26.79
N PRO A 647 5.71 18.71 -25.89
CA PRO A 647 6.10 19.96 -25.28
C PRO A 647 7.44 19.65 -24.65
N LEU A 648 8.52 20.15 -25.27
CA LEU A 648 9.90 19.96 -24.83
C LEU A 648 9.84 20.05 -23.31
N ARG A 649 10.10 18.93 -22.64
CA ARG A 649 10.25 18.95 -21.18
C ARG A 649 11.22 20.09 -20.95
N LYS A 650 10.80 21.15 -20.27
CA LYS A 650 11.73 22.15 -19.77
C LYS A 650 12.63 21.36 -18.83
N TYR A 651 13.79 20.93 -19.31
CA TYR A 651 14.72 20.13 -18.55
C TYR A 651 15.01 20.90 -17.26
N GLY A 652 14.48 20.40 -16.14
CA GLY A 652 14.74 20.96 -14.82
C GLY A 652 15.89 20.18 -14.23
N HIS A 653 17.08 20.76 -14.18
CA HIS A 653 18.16 20.18 -13.40
C HIS A 653 17.83 20.32 -11.92
N ASN A 654 18.03 19.24 -11.17
CA ASN A 654 17.95 19.27 -9.73
C ASN A 654 19.27 19.87 -9.22
N PHE A 655 19.38 21.18 -8.98
CA PHE A 655 20.62 21.81 -8.50
C PHE A 655 20.39 22.56 -7.19
N LEU A 656 21.24 22.28 -6.18
CA LEU A 656 21.23 22.97 -4.90
C LEU A 656 22.22 24.13 -4.89
N GLU A 657 21.73 25.35 -5.08
CA GLU A 657 22.57 26.55 -4.94
C GLU A 657 23.04 26.77 -3.50
N ARG A 658 22.10 26.68 -2.54
CA ARG A 658 22.38 26.98 -1.11
C ARG A 658 21.60 26.14 -0.11
N LYS A 659 20.53 25.47 -0.53
CA LYS A 659 19.64 24.74 0.37
C LYS A 659 20.06 23.27 0.46
N ILE A 660 19.89 22.68 1.62
CA ILE A 660 20.08 21.25 1.88
C ILE A 660 18.82 20.52 1.44
N PHE A 661 18.98 19.41 0.71
CA PHE A 661 17.88 18.56 0.30
C PHE A 661 17.69 17.43 1.30
N VAL A 662 16.48 17.29 1.82
CA VAL A 662 16.10 16.23 2.76
C VAL A 662 15.00 15.41 2.12
N LYS A 663 15.21 14.09 2.05
CA LYS A 663 14.26 13.11 1.53
C LYS A 663 13.92 12.11 2.62
N LEU A 664 12.66 12.05 3.00
CA LEU A 664 12.10 11.04 3.89
C LEU A 664 11.57 9.88 3.05
N LEU A 665 11.82 8.66 3.49
CA LEU A 665 11.48 7.41 2.83
C LEU A 665 10.62 6.56 3.78
N PHE A 666 9.41 6.23 3.34
CA PHE A 666 8.49 5.39 4.09
C PHE A 666 8.46 3.98 3.50
N SER A 667 8.17 2.99 4.34
CA SER A 667 7.94 1.62 3.87
C SER A 667 6.53 1.54 3.26
N PRO A 668 6.34 0.78 2.15
CA PRO A 668 5.03 0.63 1.52
C PRO A 668 4.02 -0.01 2.49
N GLY A 669 2.73 0.25 2.27
CA GLY A 669 1.67 -0.30 3.12
C GLY A 669 1.53 0.43 4.46
N ARG A 670 1.55 -0.34 5.57
CA ARG A 670 1.44 0.19 6.95
C ARG A 670 2.70 -0.09 7.79
N ASP A 671 3.73 -0.66 7.19
CA ASP A 671 4.89 -1.21 7.92
C ASP A 671 5.72 -0.12 8.63
N SER A 672 5.65 1.12 8.14
CA SER A 672 6.27 2.27 8.81
C SER A 672 5.63 2.63 10.16
N ILE A 673 4.43 2.14 10.47
CA ILE A 673 3.71 2.48 11.71
C ILE A 673 3.43 1.19 12.47
N MET A 674 4.08 1.06 13.61
CA MET A 674 3.91 -0.08 14.51
C MET A 674 3.14 0.40 15.73
N LEU A 675 1.82 0.15 15.77
CA LEU A 675 1.02 0.41 16.97
C LEU A 675 1.12 -0.78 17.93
N ASN A 676 1.09 -0.51 19.23
CA ASN A 676 1.13 -1.57 20.24
C ASN A 676 -0.17 -2.40 20.15
N LYS A 677 -0.05 -3.75 20.17
CA LYS A 677 -1.21 -4.67 20.04
C LYS A 677 -2.32 -4.43 21.07
N GLU A 678 -1.97 -3.95 22.26
CA GLU A 678 -2.94 -3.60 23.31
C GLU A 678 -3.73 -2.33 22.98
N ASP A 679 -3.14 -1.42 22.21
CA ASP A 679 -3.72 -0.14 21.79
C ASP A 679 -4.35 -0.21 20.37
N GLU A 680 -3.99 -1.19 19.53
CA GLU A 680 -4.62 -1.45 18.21
C GLU A 680 -6.11 -1.79 18.30
N MET A 681 -6.55 -2.40 19.40
CA MET A 681 -7.98 -2.63 19.64
C MET A 681 -8.75 -1.36 20.02
N VAL A 682 -8.06 -0.25 20.32
CA VAL A 682 -8.58 0.95 20.97
C VAL A 682 -8.49 2.19 20.07
N LEU A 683 -7.45 2.28 19.25
CA LEU A 683 -7.23 3.38 18.31
C LEU A 683 -7.86 3.04 16.96
N SER A 684 -8.68 3.96 16.43
CA SER A 684 -9.17 3.94 15.06
C SER A 684 -8.00 3.71 14.09
N SER A 685 -8.17 2.83 13.10
CA SER A 685 -7.04 2.49 12.21
C SER A 685 -6.46 3.75 11.54
N PRO A 686 -5.13 3.95 11.60
CA PRO A 686 -4.51 5.16 11.09
C PRO A 686 -4.72 5.26 9.57
N GLY A 687 -5.20 6.42 9.12
CA GLY A 687 -5.53 6.65 7.71
C GLY A 687 -4.76 7.79 7.06
N ARG A 688 -4.12 8.65 7.85
CA ARG A 688 -3.33 9.78 7.34
C ARG A 688 -2.19 10.13 8.30
N ILE A 689 -0.99 10.33 7.76
CA ILE A 689 0.08 11.07 8.46
C ILE A 689 0.17 12.46 7.86
N THR A 690 0.15 13.48 8.72
CA THR A 690 0.46 14.86 8.35
C THR A 690 1.88 15.18 8.80
N LEU A 691 2.72 15.62 7.87
CA LEU A 691 4.08 16.05 8.14
C LEU A 691 4.14 17.57 8.08
N THR A 692 4.56 18.18 9.18
CA THR A 692 4.72 19.63 9.28
C THR A 692 6.15 19.97 9.66
N PRO A 693 6.99 20.34 8.69
CA PRO A 693 8.30 20.91 8.98
C PRO A 693 8.12 22.31 9.58
N ASN A 694 8.93 22.66 10.57
CA ASN A 694 8.93 24.00 11.18
C ASN A 694 9.50 25.13 10.27
N VAL A 695 9.68 24.85 8.98
CA VAL A 695 10.25 25.77 8.00
C VAL A 695 9.10 26.47 7.27
N SER A 696 9.00 27.80 7.43
CA SER A 696 7.87 28.65 6.99
C SER A 696 7.51 28.60 5.50
N ASN A 697 8.33 27.96 4.66
CA ASN A 697 8.13 27.86 3.21
C ASN A 697 7.73 26.46 2.72
N VAL A 698 7.55 25.48 3.62
CA VAL A 698 7.15 24.12 3.24
C VAL A 698 5.70 23.88 3.64
N ILE A 699 4.86 23.58 2.65
CA ILE A 699 3.45 23.24 2.87
C ILE A 699 3.39 21.89 3.59
N PRO A 700 2.61 21.77 4.68
CA PRO A 700 2.37 20.48 5.33
C PRO A 700 1.93 19.43 4.30
N ARG A 701 2.51 18.23 4.37
CA ARG A 701 2.18 17.14 3.45
C ARG A 701 1.36 16.07 4.16
N ASN A 702 0.25 15.71 3.55
CA ASN A 702 -0.59 14.62 4.01
C ASN A 702 -0.24 13.37 3.19
N ILE A 703 0.18 12.30 3.86
CA ILE A 703 0.37 10.98 3.26
C ILE A 703 -0.82 10.11 3.68
N PRO A 704 -1.64 9.63 2.74
CA PRO A 704 -2.71 8.67 3.04
C PRO A 704 -2.12 7.30 3.41
N LEU A 705 -2.78 6.59 4.31
CA LEU A 705 -2.43 5.23 4.72
C LEU A 705 -3.51 4.23 4.25
N PRO A 706 -3.14 3.05 3.73
CA PRO A 706 -1.77 2.56 3.48
C PRO A 706 -1.03 3.36 2.40
N ILE A 707 0.30 3.48 2.57
CA ILE A 707 1.18 4.18 1.64
C ILE A 707 1.20 3.39 0.33
N GLN A 708 0.84 4.06 -0.78
CA GLN A 708 0.86 3.48 -2.12
C GLN A 708 2.28 3.54 -2.69
N ASP A 709 2.66 2.59 -3.54
CA ASP A 709 3.99 2.47 -4.14
C ASP A 709 4.46 3.76 -4.87
N ASP A 710 3.51 4.58 -5.37
CA ASP A 710 3.82 5.84 -6.05
C ASP A 710 4.15 7.02 -5.10
N GLU A 711 3.84 6.92 -3.80
CA GLU A 711 3.96 8.00 -2.79
C GLU A 711 4.96 7.69 -1.65
N GLU A 712 5.94 6.81 -1.88
CA GLU A 712 6.86 6.29 -0.86
C GLU A 712 7.81 7.32 -0.23
N HIS A 713 7.93 8.54 -0.79
CA HIS A 713 8.92 9.50 -0.31
C HIS A 713 8.45 10.95 -0.30
N VAL A 714 8.90 11.68 0.71
CA VAL A 714 8.67 13.12 0.86
C VAL A 714 10.00 13.84 0.82
N ALA A 715 10.17 14.71 -0.18
CA ALA A 715 11.37 15.52 -0.32
C ALA A 715 11.09 17.02 -0.24
N PHE A 716 11.98 17.75 0.43
CA PHE A 716 11.93 19.21 0.55
C PHE A 716 13.33 19.80 0.77
N GLN A 717 13.46 21.12 0.60
CA GLN A 717 14.71 21.85 0.73
C GLN A 717 14.70 22.74 1.98
N VAL A 718 15.78 22.71 2.75
CA VAL A 718 15.94 23.43 4.03
C VAL A 718 17.16 24.33 3.98
N GLY A 719 17.13 25.49 4.63
CA GLY A 719 18.29 26.40 4.70
C GLY A 719 19.42 25.89 5.59
N ASN A 720 19.10 25.32 6.76
CA ASN A 720 20.04 24.73 7.70
C ASN A 720 19.36 23.57 8.46
N LEU A 721 20.09 22.49 8.75
CA LEU A 721 19.63 21.38 9.59
C LEU A 721 19.54 21.74 11.08
N ASP A 722 20.28 22.74 11.57
CA ASP A 722 20.36 23.03 13.02
C ASP A 722 19.01 23.34 13.66
N ASN A 723 18.13 23.98 12.88
CA ASN A 723 16.80 24.39 13.29
C ASN A 723 15.71 23.50 12.70
N LEU A 724 16.02 22.41 12.01
CA LEU A 724 15.01 21.55 11.40
C LEU A 724 14.30 20.72 12.47
N SER A 725 12.99 20.90 12.63
CA SER A 725 12.14 19.94 13.32
C SER A 725 10.96 19.58 12.43
N ILE A 726 10.58 18.31 12.46
CA ILE A 726 9.45 17.80 11.69
C ILE A 726 8.46 17.18 12.68
N ASP A 727 7.27 17.76 12.72
CA ASP A 727 6.15 17.20 13.46
C ASP A 727 5.41 16.20 12.57
N PHE A 728 5.21 15.00 13.10
CA PHE A 728 4.42 13.95 12.49
C PHE A 728 3.14 13.80 13.30
N GLU A 729 2.00 14.05 12.68
CA GLU A 729 0.69 13.95 13.28
C GLU A 729 -0.10 12.84 12.60
N LEU A 730 -0.44 11.82 13.39
CA LEU A 730 -1.20 10.66 12.94
C LEU A 730 -2.69 10.93 13.16
N PHE A 731 -3.46 10.84 12.08
CA PHE A 731 -4.90 11.02 12.10
C PHE A 731 -5.62 9.73 11.70
N PRO A 732 -6.85 9.53 12.18
CA PRO A 732 -7.71 8.49 11.66
C PRO A 732 -7.97 8.72 10.17
N SER A 733 -8.44 7.67 9.49
CA SER A 733 -8.94 7.80 8.12
C SER A 733 -10.00 8.91 8.00
N PHE A 734 -10.78 9.10 9.07
CA PHE A 734 -11.84 10.11 9.15
C PHE A 734 -11.89 10.71 10.57
N GLY A 735 -11.98 12.04 10.66
CA GLY A 735 -11.91 12.79 11.91
C GLY A 735 -10.70 13.74 12.00
N THR A 736 -10.83 14.77 12.82
CA THR A 736 -9.76 15.76 13.09
C THR A 736 -9.01 15.49 14.38
N ARG A 737 -9.44 14.49 15.16
CA ARG A 737 -8.78 14.12 16.40
C ARG A 737 -7.45 13.45 16.11
N LEU A 738 -6.40 13.96 16.73
CA LEU A 738 -5.06 13.42 16.68
C LEU A 738 -5.01 12.06 17.42
N ILE A 739 -4.55 11.00 16.74
CA ILE A 739 -4.31 9.67 17.34
C ILE A 739 -3.00 9.71 18.11
N ALA A 740 -1.95 10.16 17.44
CA ALA A 740 -0.61 10.23 18.01
C ALA A 740 0.19 11.32 17.30
N LYS A 741 1.15 11.90 18.00
CA LYS A 741 2.16 12.78 17.44
C LYS A 741 3.55 12.31 17.81
N THR A 742 4.50 12.63 16.95
CA THR A 742 5.92 12.54 17.28
C THR A 742 6.67 13.67 16.60
N ASN A 743 7.89 13.95 17.07
CA ASN A 743 8.72 15.02 16.54
C ASN A 743 10.11 14.47 16.24
N ALA A 744 10.58 14.68 15.01
CA ALA A 744 11.97 14.49 14.64
C ALA A 744 12.74 15.79 14.84
N MET A 745 13.57 15.84 15.88
CA MET A 745 14.41 17.00 16.20
C MET A 745 15.66 17.07 15.31
N SER A 746 16.28 18.26 15.25
CA SER A 746 17.48 18.51 14.43
C SER A 746 18.67 17.62 14.77
N SER A 747 18.80 17.17 16.02
CA SER A 747 19.84 16.23 16.46
C SER A 747 19.82 14.93 15.66
N VAL A 748 18.64 14.43 15.29
CA VAL A 748 18.45 13.20 14.51
C VAL A 748 19.09 13.34 13.13
N PHE A 749 18.93 14.50 12.49
CA PHE A 749 19.45 14.80 11.16
C PHE A 749 20.93 15.18 11.15
N ARG A 750 21.49 15.71 12.25
CA ARG A 750 22.91 16.11 12.33
C ARG A 750 23.87 14.93 12.32
N GLU A 751 23.49 13.79 12.90
CA GLU A 751 24.38 12.62 12.97
C GLU A 751 24.72 12.02 11.59
N VAL A 752 23.96 12.36 10.55
CA VAL A 752 24.19 11.88 9.18
C VAL A 752 25.56 12.31 8.62
N SER A 753 26.06 13.49 8.98
CA SER A 753 27.37 13.95 8.51
C SER A 753 28.55 13.13 9.03
N LYS A 754 28.33 12.30 10.07
CA LYS A 754 29.36 11.45 10.69
C LYS A 754 29.39 10.02 10.16
N GLN A 755 28.48 9.64 9.26
CA GLN A 755 28.35 8.28 8.73
C GLN A 755 28.66 8.21 7.23
N CYS A 756 29.01 7.04 6.72
CA CYS A 756 29.54 6.89 5.38
C CYS A 756 28.47 6.94 4.26
N THR A 757 27.22 6.51 4.52
CA THR A 757 26.20 6.21 3.49
C THR A 757 25.05 7.20 3.36
N ASN A 758 25.04 8.27 4.17
CA ASN A 758 24.00 9.33 4.22
C ASN A 758 22.54 8.90 4.44
N ASP A 759 22.30 7.63 4.78
CA ASP A 759 20.96 7.09 5.04
C ASP A 759 20.89 6.59 6.47
N ARG A 760 19.82 6.96 7.14
CA ARG A 760 19.54 6.51 8.49
C ARG A 760 18.08 6.13 8.60
N ARG A 761 17.84 4.96 9.20
CA ARG A 761 16.54 4.61 9.75
C ARG A 761 16.38 5.22 11.13
N ILE A 762 15.25 5.85 11.35
CA ILE A 762 14.86 6.41 12.63
C ILE A 762 13.62 5.72 13.11
N LYS A 763 13.62 5.43 14.41
CA LYS A 763 12.45 4.96 15.13
C LYS A 763 12.06 6.06 16.09
N LEU A 764 10.88 6.62 15.87
CA LEU A 764 10.34 7.70 16.68
C LEU A 764 9.17 7.15 17.50
N PRO A 765 9.18 7.28 18.83
CA PRO A 765 8.03 6.89 19.64
C PRO A 765 6.83 7.78 19.30
N LEU A 766 5.66 7.17 19.14
CA LEU A 766 4.39 7.84 18.88
C LEU A 766 3.65 8.06 20.19
N PHE A 767 3.32 9.32 20.47
CA PHE A 767 2.64 9.69 21.71
C PHE A 767 1.23 10.18 21.44
N ASP A 768 0.25 9.65 22.16
CA ASP A 768 -1.11 10.23 22.16
C ASP A 768 -1.08 11.63 22.84
N SER A 769 -2.18 12.37 22.74
CA SER A 769 -2.50 13.60 23.48
C SER A 769 -2.12 13.60 24.96
N ARG A 770 -2.09 12.42 25.63
CA ARG A 770 -1.68 12.22 27.03
C ARG A 770 -0.21 11.92 27.25
N LEU A 771 0.62 11.96 26.21
CA LEU A 771 2.02 11.56 26.25
C LEU A 771 2.25 10.07 26.57
N LYS A 772 1.22 9.21 26.42
CA LYS A 772 1.38 7.75 26.46
C LYS A 772 2.00 7.28 25.15
N ASN A 773 3.04 6.44 25.23
CA ASN A 773 3.61 5.80 24.04
C ASN A 773 2.63 4.74 23.50
N VAL A 774 2.08 4.97 22.30
CA VAL A 774 1.09 4.10 21.64
C VAL A 774 1.69 3.30 20.49
N GLY A 775 2.96 3.52 20.16
CA GLY A 775 3.64 2.81 19.08
C GLY A 775 4.93 3.47 18.62
N GLU A 776 5.42 3.05 17.47
CA GLU A 776 6.64 3.57 16.86
C GLU A 776 6.42 3.90 15.38
N LEU A 777 6.98 5.03 14.95
CA LEU A 777 7.10 5.41 13.54
C LEU A 777 8.53 5.09 13.07
N GLU A 778 8.66 4.12 12.18
CA GLU A 778 9.91 3.77 11.51
C GLU A 778 9.95 4.38 10.11
N LEU A 779 10.93 5.25 9.85
CA LEU A 779 11.17 5.84 8.53
C LEU A 779 12.67 5.94 8.25
N ALA A 780 13.04 5.92 6.98
CA ALA A 780 14.40 6.21 6.52
C ALA A 780 14.49 7.64 6.03
N PHE A 781 15.68 8.23 6.05
CA PHE A 781 15.88 9.55 5.46
C PHE A 781 17.27 9.71 4.86
N GLU A 782 17.35 10.49 3.79
CA GLU A 782 18.55 10.83 3.04
C GLU A 782 18.75 12.35 3.05
N VAL A 783 20.00 12.78 3.27
CA VAL A 783 20.38 14.20 3.28
C VAL A 783 21.48 14.47 2.27
N ILE A 784 21.22 15.41 1.37
CA ILE A 784 22.19 15.89 0.38
C ILE A 784 22.51 17.35 0.68
N PHE A 785 23.78 17.61 0.98
CA PHE A 785 24.27 18.97 1.22
C PHE A 785 24.54 19.68 -0.12
N PRO A 786 24.39 21.01 -0.20
CA PRO A 786 24.89 21.76 -1.33
C PRO A 786 26.41 21.58 -1.44
N TYR A 787 26.95 21.77 -2.65
CA TYR A 787 28.39 21.69 -2.88
C TYR A 787 29.14 22.66 -1.96
N SER A 788 30.10 22.17 -1.18
CA SER A 788 30.82 22.96 -0.16
C SER A 788 31.87 23.91 -0.75
N GLY A 789 32.38 23.60 -1.96
CA GLY A 789 33.37 24.43 -2.65
C GLY A 789 32.76 25.59 -3.43
N LYS A 790 33.60 26.30 -4.20
CA LYS A 790 33.12 27.28 -5.18
C LYS A 790 32.58 26.52 -6.40
N PRO A 791 31.30 26.63 -6.79
CA PRO A 791 30.79 26.01 -8.02
C PRO A 791 31.37 26.69 -9.27
N LEU A 792 31.16 26.09 -10.45
CA LEU A 792 31.41 26.77 -11.72
C LEU A 792 30.28 27.77 -12.01
N GLU A 793 30.62 28.97 -12.51
CA GLU A 793 29.62 30.01 -12.80
C GLU A 793 28.74 29.62 -13.99
N ILE A 794 27.43 29.43 -13.78
CA ILE A 794 26.45 29.07 -14.84
C ILE A 794 26.45 30.06 -16.02
N THR A 795 26.89 31.30 -15.81
CA THR A 795 27.01 32.34 -16.85
C THR A 795 28.29 32.23 -17.69
N LYS A 796 29.35 31.62 -17.16
CA LYS A 796 30.63 31.40 -17.86
C LYS A 796 30.73 29.98 -18.43
N TYR A 797 29.93 29.06 -17.89
CA TYR A 797 29.90 27.65 -18.23
C TYR A 797 28.45 27.26 -18.47
N ASP A 798 28.07 26.97 -19.71
CA ASP A 798 26.71 26.54 -20.01
C ASP A 798 26.38 25.24 -19.26
N THR A 799 25.18 25.17 -18.70
CA THR A 799 24.66 23.94 -18.12
C THR A 799 24.24 23.01 -19.23
N TYR A 800 24.66 21.74 -19.18
CA TYR A 800 24.47 20.79 -20.29
C TYR A 800 23.01 20.72 -20.79
N TRP A 801 22.02 20.85 -19.90
CA TRP A 801 20.60 20.79 -20.26
C TRP A 801 20.09 22.05 -20.99
N LYS A 802 20.63 23.25 -20.73
CA LYS A 802 20.29 24.45 -21.52
C LYS A 802 20.86 24.32 -22.93
N SER A 803 22.10 23.84 -23.01
CA SER A 803 22.80 23.50 -24.25
C SER A 803 22.06 22.46 -25.09
N THR A 804 21.29 21.56 -24.46
CA THR A 804 20.48 20.55 -25.17
C THR A 804 19.18 21.08 -25.80
N THR A 805 18.76 22.33 -25.49
CA THR A 805 17.44 22.88 -25.89
C THR A 805 17.49 24.09 -26.84
N GLY A 806 18.66 24.70 -27.05
CA GLY A 806 18.82 25.92 -27.85
C GLY A 806 19.72 25.74 -29.07
N SER A 807 19.21 26.08 -30.25
CA SER A 807 19.99 26.18 -31.50
C SER A 807 20.71 27.54 -31.64
N GLU A 808 20.69 28.39 -30.61
CA GLU A 808 21.29 29.72 -30.67
C GLU A 808 22.78 29.67 -30.27
N SER A 809 23.63 29.81 -31.29
CA SER A 809 25.06 30.04 -31.15
C SER A 809 25.29 31.49 -30.69
N GLY A 810 25.52 31.68 -29.39
CA GLY A 810 26.01 32.95 -28.84
C GLY A 810 27.45 33.25 -29.30
N PRO A 811 27.93 34.52 -29.24
CA PRO A 811 29.17 34.96 -29.89
C PRO A 811 30.47 34.45 -29.25
N ASN A 812 30.41 33.69 -28.15
CA ASN A 812 31.56 33.13 -27.47
C ASN A 812 31.43 31.60 -27.44
N GLY A 813 32.12 30.92 -28.36
CA GLY A 813 32.11 29.46 -28.55
C GLY A 813 32.80 28.66 -27.44
N ASN A 814 32.32 28.75 -26.20
CA ASN A 814 32.67 27.81 -25.14
C ASN A 814 31.63 26.68 -25.10
N HIS A 815 31.82 25.66 -25.95
CA HIS A 815 30.93 24.49 -25.99
C HIS A 815 31.15 23.58 -24.77
N LEU A 816 30.42 23.84 -23.67
CA LEU A 816 30.19 22.83 -22.64
C LEU A 816 28.90 22.06 -22.99
N VAL A 817 29.11 20.88 -23.58
CA VAL A 817 28.18 19.75 -23.79
C VAL A 817 26.72 20.12 -24.11
N THR A 818 26.40 20.28 -25.40
CA THR A 818 25.02 20.17 -25.93
C THR A 818 24.64 18.69 -26.13
N SER A 819 23.35 18.35 -26.31
CA SER A 819 22.90 16.99 -26.73
C SER A 819 23.55 16.57 -28.05
N SER A 820 23.77 17.53 -28.94
CA SER A 820 24.56 17.37 -30.16
C SER A 820 26.08 17.28 -29.95
N SER A 821 26.60 17.54 -28.74
CA SER A 821 28.03 17.46 -28.37
C SER A 821 28.42 16.17 -27.65
N LEU A 822 27.46 15.35 -27.19
CA LEU A 822 27.72 14.00 -26.68
C LEU A 822 27.98 13.06 -27.87
N ALA A 823 29.05 13.33 -28.60
CA ALA A 823 29.49 12.54 -29.73
C ALA A 823 30.96 12.18 -29.55
N GLY A 824 31.32 10.98 -29.98
CA GLY A 824 32.69 10.48 -29.88
C GLY A 824 32.88 9.44 -28.78
N LYS A 825 34.16 9.21 -28.46
CA LYS A 825 34.63 8.15 -27.56
C LYS A 825 35.14 8.78 -26.27
N TYR A 826 34.55 8.37 -25.16
CA TYR A 826 34.93 8.74 -23.81
C TYR A 826 35.70 7.59 -23.19
N THR A 827 36.93 7.84 -22.72
CA THR A 827 37.72 6.83 -22.02
C THR A 827 37.25 6.73 -20.57
N THR A 828 36.93 5.52 -20.11
CA THR A 828 36.41 5.25 -18.77
C THR A 828 37.55 5.28 -17.76
N VAL A 829 37.39 6.11 -16.72
CA VAL A 829 38.31 6.26 -15.59
C VAL A 829 37.56 5.88 -14.32
N LEU A 830 37.95 4.79 -13.69
CA LEU A 830 37.38 4.37 -12.40
C LEU A 830 37.92 5.27 -11.28
N VAL A 831 37.04 6.04 -10.66
CA VAL A 831 37.35 6.96 -9.56
C VAL A 831 36.84 6.40 -8.24
N THR A 832 37.72 6.28 -7.25
CA THR A 832 37.40 5.79 -5.91
C THR A 832 38.09 6.62 -4.84
N VAL A 833 37.71 6.39 -3.58
CA VAL A 833 38.30 7.00 -2.39
C VAL A 833 39.01 5.95 -1.55
N LEU A 834 40.14 6.37 -0.94
CA LEU A 834 40.90 5.63 0.04
C LEU A 834 40.41 5.90 1.46
N SER A 835 40.85 5.10 2.44
CA SER A 835 40.36 5.22 3.83
C SER A 835 40.75 6.53 4.52
N ASP A 836 41.74 7.25 4.00
CA ASP A 836 42.17 8.59 4.44
C ASP A 836 41.49 9.74 3.69
N GLY A 837 40.58 9.43 2.75
CA GLY A 837 39.87 10.43 1.95
C GLY A 837 40.57 10.86 0.66
N LYS A 838 41.77 10.33 0.33
CA LYS A 838 42.43 10.68 -0.94
C LYS A 838 41.65 10.08 -2.13
N VAL A 839 41.28 10.94 -3.09
CA VAL A 839 40.59 10.54 -4.34
C VAL A 839 41.60 10.06 -5.36
N ILE A 840 41.39 8.84 -5.86
CA ILE A 840 42.30 8.18 -6.80
C ILE A 840 41.56 7.63 -8.02
N SER A 841 42.29 7.51 -9.11
CA SER A 841 41.98 6.65 -10.26
C SER A 841 42.65 5.29 -10.06
N ALA A 842 41.92 4.21 -10.31
CA ALA A 842 42.41 2.86 -10.09
C ALA A 842 42.07 1.90 -11.24
N PRO A 843 42.89 0.85 -11.48
CA PRO A 843 42.59 -0.21 -12.46
C PRO A 843 41.41 -1.08 -12.06
N ASP A 844 41.26 -1.34 -10.76
CA ASP A 844 40.21 -2.19 -10.20
C ASP A 844 39.81 -1.65 -8.83
N LYS A 845 38.65 -2.09 -8.33
CA LYS A 845 38.10 -1.72 -7.01
C LYS A 845 38.90 -2.34 -5.86
N VAL A 846 39.66 -3.40 -6.16
CA VAL A 846 40.48 -4.16 -5.21
C VAL A 846 41.94 -4.18 -5.64
N VAL A 847 42.83 -4.21 -4.65
CA VAL A 847 44.26 -4.47 -4.85
C VAL A 847 44.60 -5.88 -4.36
N SER A 848 45.39 -6.61 -5.14
CA SER A 848 45.87 -7.94 -4.76
C SER A 848 47.19 -7.84 -4.00
N VAL A 849 47.26 -8.50 -2.85
CA VAL A 849 48.44 -8.54 -1.96
C VAL A 849 49.15 -9.88 -2.10
N SER A 850 50.44 -9.93 -1.75
CA SER A 850 51.23 -11.18 -1.71
C SER A 850 50.46 -12.28 -0.95
N ASN A 851 50.27 -13.44 -1.59
CA ASN A 851 49.47 -14.61 -1.17
C ASN A 851 48.02 -14.67 -1.69
N GLY A 852 47.62 -13.80 -2.64
CA GLY A 852 46.31 -13.89 -3.32
C GLY A 852 45.14 -13.29 -2.54
N ALA A 853 45.41 -12.63 -1.41
CA ALA A 853 44.40 -11.86 -0.69
C ALA A 853 44.04 -10.59 -1.47
N LYS A 854 42.75 -10.28 -1.57
CA LYS A 854 42.23 -9.07 -2.22
C LYS A 854 41.73 -8.10 -1.15
N LEU A 855 42.23 -6.87 -1.17
CA LEU A 855 41.80 -5.81 -0.26
C LEU A 855 41.05 -4.75 -1.07
N LEU A 856 39.94 -4.25 -0.52
CA LEU A 856 39.20 -3.16 -1.12
C LEU A 856 39.96 -1.85 -0.96
N LEU A 857 40.03 -1.03 -2.01
CA LEU A 857 40.75 0.24 -1.96
C LEU A 857 40.19 1.20 -0.89
N SER A 858 38.89 1.19 -0.64
CA SER A 858 38.25 2.02 0.39
C SER A 858 38.68 1.69 1.82
N ASP A 859 39.34 0.55 2.05
CA ASP A 859 39.79 0.11 3.37
C ASP A 859 41.30 0.43 3.59
N ILE A 860 41.99 0.97 2.59
CA ILE A 860 43.45 1.16 2.56
C ILE A 860 43.79 2.65 2.52
N THR A 861 44.81 3.08 3.25
CA THR A 861 45.32 4.46 3.22
C THR A 861 46.24 4.70 2.02
N SER A 862 46.43 5.95 1.61
CA SER A 862 47.32 6.30 0.49
C SER A 862 48.73 5.75 0.68
N ARG A 863 49.27 5.86 1.89
CA ARG A 863 50.61 5.38 2.25
C ARG A 863 50.71 3.85 2.16
N GLN A 864 49.67 3.13 2.59
CA GLN A 864 49.65 1.67 2.48
C GLN A 864 49.58 1.22 1.02
N LEU A 865 48.78 1.91 0.20
CA LEU A 865 48.68 1.61 -1.22
C LEU A 865 50.02 1.83 -1.95
N GLU A 866 50.72 2.95 -1.66
CA GLU A 866 52.06 3.21 -2.21
C GLU A 866 53.08 2.13 -1.80
N LEU A 867 53.00 1.61 -0.58
CA LEU A 867 53.85 0.52 -0.10
C LEU A 867 53.54 -0.81 -0.79
N ILE A 868 52.26 -1.10 -1.05
CA ILE A 868 51.82 -2.33 -1.73
C ILE A 868 52.23 -2.31 -3.20
N CYS A 869 52.06 -1.17 -3.88
CA CYS A 869 52.36 -1.02 -5.30
C CYS A 869 53.83 -0.67 -5.59
N GLY A 870 54.59 -0.19 -4.60
CA GLY A 870 55.99 0.25 -4.77
C GLY A 870 56.15 1.48 -5.66
N GLN A 871 55.07 2.26 -5.87
CA GLN A 871 55.01 3.44 -6.74
C GLN A 871 54.26 4.56 -6.02
N SER A 872 54.64 5.82 -6.28
CA SER A 872 53.92 6.97 -5.73
C SER A 872 52.64 7.25 -6.53
N LEU A 873 51.57 7.62 -5.83
CA LEU A 873 50.28 7.96 -6.45
C LEU A 873 50.34 9.22 -7.33
N ASP A 874 51.38 10.05 -7.16
CA ASP A 874 51.55 11.30 -7.90
C ASP A 874 52.57 11.17 -9.06
N ASP A 875 53.14 9.96 -9.26
CA ASP A 875 54.02 9.62 -10.38
C ASP A 875 53.21 9.23 -11.62
N CYS A 876 52.93 10.24 -12.47
CA CYS A 876 52.19 10.06 -13.72
C CYS A 876 52.95 10.69 -14.90
N PRO A 877 53.27 9.92 -15.97
CA PRO A 877 53.86 10.46 -17.19
C PRO A 877 52.86 11.36 -17.94
N LYS A 878 53.34 12.16 -18.89
CA LYS A 878 52.43 12.92 -19.79
C LYS A 878 51.68 11.95 -20.70
N ILE A 879 50.38 12.18 -20.85
CA ILE A 879 49.46 11.32 -21.60
C ILE A 879 48.88 12.13 -22.75
N GLU A 880 49.22 11.76 -23.99
CA GLU A 880 48.77 12.48 -25.19
C GLU A 880 47.68 11.70 -25.95
N THR A 881 47.64 10.37 -25.81
CA THR A 881 46.71 9.49 -26.55
C THR A 881 45.83 8.64 -25.61
N THR A 882 44.67 8.21 -26.11
CA THR A 882 43.73 7.33 -25.39
C THR A 882 44.33 5.95 -25.09
N GLU A 883 45.16 5.42 -25.98
CA GLU A 883 45.85 4.13 -25.80
C GLU A 883 46.87 4.18 -24.66
N GLN A 884 47.64 5.28 -24.57
CA GLN A 884 48.53 5.53 -23.44
C GLN A 884 47.75 5.63 -22.12
N LEU A 885 46.61 6.34 -22.14
CA LEU A 885 45.74 6.47 -20.97
C LEU A 885 45.23 5.10 -20.51
N ASN A 886 44.69 4.29 -21.42
CA ASN A 886 44.19 2.94 -21.12
C ASN A 886 45.28 2.02 -20.55
N THR A 887 46.50 2.10 -21.09
CA THR A 887 47.64 1.30 -20.58
C THR A 887 47.97 1.69 -19.14
N ILE A 888 48.03 2.99 -18.85
CA ILE A 888 48.32 3.50 -17.52
C ILE A 888 47.20 3.17 -16.53
N LEU A 889 45.94 3.33 -16.94
CA LEU A 889 44.77 3.04 -16.11
C LEU A 889 44.67 1.55 -15.73
N ASN A 890 45.16 0.64 -16.57
CA ASN A 890 45.16 -0.80 -16.29
C ASN A 890 46.32 -1.24 -15.38
N GLU A 891 47.41 -0.47 -15.30
CA GLU A 891 48.63 -0.87 -14.60
C GLU A 891 48.89 -0.11 -13.29
N ARG A 892 48.43 1.15 -13.17
CA ARG A 892 48.82 2.07 -12.09
C ARG A 892 47.65 2.70 -11.35
N HIS A 893 47.86 2.94 -10.06
CA HIS A 893 46.97 3.73 -9.21
C HIS A 893 47.50 5.17 -9.15
N ILE A 894 46.67 6.16 -9.48
CA ILE A 894 47.11 7.55 -9.65
C ILE A 894 46.12 8.49 -8.96
N SER A 895 46.57 9.56 -8.33
CA SER A 895 45.67 10.58 -7.80
C SER A 895 44.88 11.25 -8.93
N LEU A 896 43.57 11.50 -8.72
CA LEU A 896 42.72 12.05 -9.78
C LEU A 896 43.22 13.41 -10.27
N ASP A 897 43.69 14.25 -9.35
CA ASP A 897 44.25 15.57 -9.66
C ASP A 897 45.48 15.46 -10.58
N ARG A 898 46.39 14.52 -10.27
CA ARG A 898 47.56 14.30 -11.10
C ARG A 898 47.20 13.74 -12.46
N LEU A 899 46.29 12.76 -12.52
CA LEU A 899 45.83 12.17 -13.77
C LEU A 899 45.26 13.24 -14.71
N LEU A 900 44.37 14.11 -14.20
CA LEU A 900 43.76 15.18 -15.00
C LEU A 900 44.80 16.19 -15.50
N SER A 901 45.79 16.54 -14.67
CA SER A 901 46.87 17.48 -15.04
C SER A 901 47.86 16.93 -16.08
N CYS A 902 48.07 15.60 -16.10
CA CYS A 902 48.98 14.94 -17.04
C CYS A 902 48.32 14.53 -18.37
N THR A 903 46.99 14.53 -18.43
CA THR A 903 46.22 14.08 -19.60
C THR A 903 45.93 15.22 -20.57
N SER A 904 46.14 15.01 -21.86
CA SER A 904 45.79 15.99 -22.91
C SER A 904 44.31 16.40 -22.81
N PRO A 905 43.95 17.70 -22.92
CA PRO A 905 42.57 18.17 -22.88
C PRO A 905 41.66 17.59 -23.96
N ASP A 906 42.23 17.13 -25.08
CA ASP A 906 41.48 16.59 -26.22
C ASP A 906 40.82 15.23 -25.93
N ILE A 907 41.30 14.51 -24.91
CA ILE A 907 40.77 13.21 -24.50
C ILE A 907 39.45 13.41 -23.73
N GLN A 908 38.36 12.84 -24.22
CA GLN A 908 37.07 12.85 -23.51
C GLN A 908 37.06 11.79 -22.40
N LEU A 909 36.50 12.09 -21.24
CA LEU A 909 36.55 11.19 -20.06
C LEU A 909 35.16 10.82 -19.55
N ASP A 910 34.93 9.53 -19.31
CA ASP A 910 33.83 9.01 -18.49
C ASP A 910 34.40 8.73 -17.09
N LEU A 911 34.06 9.56 -16.10
CA LEU A 911 34.44 9.35 -14.72
C LEU A 911 33.43 8.40 -14.07
N GLU A 912 33.81 7.12 -13.97
CA GLU A 912 33.03 6.09 -13.29
C GLU A 912 33.27 6.18 -11.78
N VAL A 913 32.36 6.83 -11.08
CA VAL A 913 32.48 7.10 -9.64
C VAL A 913 32.02 5.89 -8.85
N PHE A 914 32.97 5.21 -8.23
CA PHE A 914 32.76 4.05 -7.39
C PHE A 914 32.67 4.43 -5.90
N PHE A 915 31.56 4.04 -5.28
CA PHE A 915 31.38 4.06 -3.83
C PHE A 915 30.47 2.89 -3.44
N PRO A 916 30.87 2.01 -2.51
CA PRO A 916 30.07 0.85 -2.11
C PRO A 916 28.64 1.24 -1.69
N THR A 917 27.65 0.46 -2.10
CA THR A 917 26.25 0.68 -1.70
C THR A 917 26.02 0.33 -0.24
N ALA A 918 24.96 0.87 0.37
CA ALA A 918 24.64 0.56 1.77
C ALA A 918 24.40 -0.94 2.03
N LEU A 919 23.82 -1.66 1.07
CA LEU A 919 23.64 -3.11 1.17
C LEU A 919 24.97 -3.85 1.11
N GLU A 920 25.87 -3.46 0.21
CA GLU A 920 27.22 -4.05 0.12
C GLU A 920 28.00 -3.79 1.42
N ILE A 921 27.96 -2.58 1.97
CA ILE A 921 28.63 -2.25 3.24
C ILE A 921 28.09 -3.08 4.43
N ASN A 922 26.78 -3.33 4.45
CA ASN A 922 26.15 -4.04 5.57
C ASN A 922 26.30 -5.58 5.48
N THR A 923 26.47 -6.14 4.28
CA THR A 923 26.45 -7.61 4.07
C THR A 923 27.79 -8.20 3.64
N ILE A 924 28.67 -7.38 3.08
CA ILE A 924 30.04 -7.74 2.71
C ILE A 924 30.95 -7.07 3.75
N PRO A 925 32.09 -7.69 4.16
CA PRO A 925 33.02 -7.10 5.12
C PRO A 925 33.82 -5.91 4.54
N VAL A 926 33.13 -4.95 3.92
CA VAL A 926 33.67 -3.69 3.40
C VAL A 926 33.69 -2.68 4.55
N LYS A 927 34.88 -2.29 5.01
CA LYS A 927 35.03 -1.33 6.12
C LYS A 927 35.35 0.07 5.58
N VAL A 928 34.31 0.79 5.15
CA VAL A 928 34.47 2.22 4.85
C VAL A 928 34.88 2.94 6.13
N SER A 929 36.03 3.63 6.08
CA SER A 929 36.54 4.41 7.21
C SER A 929 35.50 5.42 7.71
N PRO A 930 35.34 5.62 9.04
CA PRO A 930 34.41 6.62 9.59
C PRO A 930 34.78 8.06 9.19
N THR A 931 35.99 8.28 8.66
CA THR A 931 36.42 9.58 8.13
C THR A 931 35.87 9.88 6.75
N VAL A 932 35.34 8.89 6.03
CA VAL A 932 34.90 9.02 4.63
C VAL A 932 33.37 9.06 4.57
N ASN A 933 32.83 10.22 4.20
CA ASN A 933 31.41 10.43 3.96
C ASN A 933 31.15 10.60 2.45
N ILE A 934 30.11 9.96 1.90
CA ILE A 934 29.80 10.04 0.46
C ILE A 934 29.51 11.48 -0.03
N ASN A 935 28.91 12.38 0.76
CA ASN A 935 28.78 13.80 0.36
C ASN A 935 30.17 14.44 0.22
N GLN A 936 31.08 14.23 1.18
CA GLN A 936 32.42 14.81 1.15
C GLN A 936 33.24 14.22 -0.01
N PHE A 937 33.18 12.91 -0.21
CA PHE A 937 33.82 12.25 -1.34
C PHE A 937 33.39 12.86 -2.68
N ILE A 938 32.09 13.06 -2.89
CA ILE A 938 31.60 13.71 -4.11
C ILE A 938 32.06 15.17 -4.19
N ASP A 939 32.12 15.90 -3.07
CA ASP A 939 32.68 17.26 -3.07
C ASP A 939 34.16 17.27 -3.49
N ASP A 940 34.95 16.29 -3.04
CA ASP A 940 36.37 16.18 -3.37
C ASP A 940 36.56 15.84 -4.87
N VAL A 941 35.76 14.91 -5.41
CA VAL A 941 35.75 14.59 -6.86
C VAL A 941 35.39 15.82 -7.70
N LEU A 942 34.35 16.55 -7.30
CA LEU A 942 33.91 17.78 -7.98
C LEU A 942 34.94 18.90 -7.84
N LEU A 943 35.57 19.05 -6.67
CA LEU A 943 36.62 20.03 -6.43
C LEU A 943 37.82 19.81 -7.36
N THR A 944 38.32 18.59 -7.44
CA THR A 944 39.41 18.22 -8.35
C THR A 944 39.02 18.49 -9.81
N THR A 945 37.81 18.09 -10.21
CA THR A 945 37.31 18.31 -11.58
C THR A 945 37.16 19.80 -11.91
N PHE A 946 36.58 20.60 -11.00
CA PHE A 946 36.39 22.04 -11.21
C PHE A 946 37.71 22.80 -11.19
N ASN A 947 38.68 22.41 -10.37
CA ASN A 947 40.01 23.02 -10.37
C ASN A 947 40.75 22.75 -11.68
N HIS A 948 40.66 21.53 -12.21
CA HIS A 948 41.20 21.19 -13.54
C HIS A 948 40.59 22.07 -14.64
N VAL A 949 39.27 22.22 -14.65
CA VAL A 949 38.56 23.04 -15.65
C VAL A 949 38.91 24.52 -15.52
N ARG A 950 39.02 25.04 -14.29
CA ARG A 950 39.52 26.40 -14.04
C ARG A 950 40.94 26.58 -14.55
N TYR A 951 41.81 25.60 -14.36
CA TYR A 951 43.18 25.63 -14.86
C TYR A 951 43.22 25.68 -16.39
N LEU A 952 42.44 24.83 -17.08
CA LEU A 952 42.34 24.87 -18.55
C LEU A 952 41.89 26.24 -19.05
N ASN A 953 40.84 26.81 -18.43
CA ASN A 953 40.33 28.12 -18.82
C ASN A 953 41.30 29.26 -18.51
N HIS A 954 41.98 29.25 -17.36
CA HIS A 954 43.00 30.24 -17.04
C HIS A 954 44.15 30.24 -18.07
N ASN A 955 44.48 29.06 -18.60
CA ASN A 955 45.49 28.89 -19.65
C ASN A 955 44.94 29.00 -21.08
N ARG A 956 43.65 29.36 -21.26
CA ARG A 956 42.96 29.47 -22.57
C ARG A 956 42.99 28.19 -23.40
N LEU A 957 43.00 27.04 -22.75
CA LEU A 957 42.87 25.73 -23.38
C LEU A 957 41.38 25.36 -23.53
N GLN A 958 41.05 24.49 -24.48
CA GLN A 958 39.68 24.00 -24.67
C GLN A 958 39.19 23.25 -23.42
N PRO A 959 37.94 23.45 -22.98
CA PRO A 959 37.38 22.71 -21.86
C PRO A 959 37.21 21.23 -22.24
N ARG A 960 37.63 20.34 -21.32
CA ARG A 960 37.51 18.89 -21.49
C ARG A 960 36.05 18.45 -21.39
N SER A 961 35.60 17.55 -22.27
CA SER A 961 34.31 16.88 -22.13
C SER A 961 34.37 15.77 -21.08
N ILE A 962 33.47 15.84 -20.09
CA ILE A 962 33.41 14.91 -18.95
C ILE A 962 31.98 14.41 -18.78
N VAL A 963 31.82 13.11 -18.58
CA VAL A 963 30.56 12.45 -18.22
C VAL A 963 30.75 11.74 -16.87
N PHE A 964 29.74 11.76 -16.01
CA PHE A 964 29.76 10.97 -14.77
C PHE A 964 28.86 9.75 -14.88
N THR A 965 29.41 8.57 -14.59
CA THR A 965 28.66 7.31 -14.49
C THR A 965 28.83 6.69 -13.10
N SER A 966 27.81 6.00 -12.60
CA SER A 966 27.93 5.20 -11.38
C SER A 966 26.88 4.10 -11.30
N CYS A 967 27.26 2.97 -10.69
CA CYS A 967 26.34 1.88 -10.35
C CYS A 967 25.56 2.14 -9.05
N ASN A 968 25.94 3.17 -8.28
CA ASN A 968 25.30 3.52 -7.02
C ASN A 968 24.26 4.64 -7.25
N PRO A 969 22.95 4.38 -7.05
CA PRO A 969 21.90 5.38 -7.21
C PRO A 969 22.14 6.64 -6.38
N ARG A 970 22.71 6.52 -5.16
CA ARG A 970 22.96 7.67 -4.28
C ARG A 970 24.07 8.57 -4.81
N VAL A 971 25.12 7.99 -5.37
CA VAL A 971 26.19 8.75 -6.04
C VAL A 971 25.59 9.56 -7.19
N CYS A 972 24.73 8.95 -8.00
CA CYS A 972 24.05 9.64 -9.11
C CYS A 972 23.16 10.78 -8.61
N SER A 973 22.35 10.55 -7.57
CA SER A 973 21.52 11.59 -6.96
C SER A 973 22.36 12.74 -6.44
N ILE A 974 23.39 12.48 -5.62
CA ILE A 974 24.24 13.51 -5.02
C ILE A 974 24.97 14.31 -6.11
N LEU A 975 25.55 13.64 -7.10
CA LEU A 975 26.20 14.31 -8.23
C LEU A 975 25.22 15.22 -8.96
N ASN A 976 24.01 14.75 -9.26
CA ASN A 976 23.01 15.57 -9.94
C ASN A 976 22.63 16.79 -9.08
N TRP A 977 22.38 16.61 -7.79
CA TRP A 977 22.03 17.73 -6.89
C TRP A 977 23.15 18.75 -6.66
N LYS A 978 24.43 18.34 -6.76
CA LYS A 978 25.59 19.19 -6.46
C LYS A 978 26.17 19.95 -7.65
N GLN A 979 25.95 19.50 -8.88
CA GLN A 979 26.52 20.17 -10.07
C GLN A 979 25.53 20.16 -11.25
N PRO A 980 25.38 21.28 -12.00
CA PRO A 980 24.52 21.35 -13.18
C PRO A 980 25.27 21.35 -14.53
N ASN A 981 26.60 21.16 -14.52
CA ASN A 981 27.46 21.39 -15.68
C ASN A 981 27.74 20.12 -16.50
N TYR A 982 27.75 18.95 -15.88
CA TYR A 982 28.09 17.67 -16.49
C TYR A 982 26.93 16.68 -16.41
N PRO A 983 26.75 15.84 -17.44
CA PRO A 983 25.72 14.82 -17.43
C PRO A 983 26.01 13.71 -16.42
N VAL A 984 24.95 13.21 -15.78
CA VAL A 984 25.00 12.07 -14.85
C VAL A 984 24.16 10.93 -15.43
N ILE A 985 24.77 9.74 -15.50
CA ILE A 985 24.17 8.55 -16.10
C ILE A 985 24.22 7.41 -15.07
N TYR A 986 23.06 6.78 -14.84
CA TYR A 986 22.96 5.64 -13.92
C TYR A 986 23.30 4.32 -14.62
N GLN A 987 24.07 3.45 -13.97
CA GLN A 987 24.44 2.13 -14.52
C GLN A 987 23.77 0.99 -13.76
N MET A 988 22.84 0.31 -14.43
CA MET A 988 22.20 -0.90 -13.91
C MET A 988 23.15 -2.09 -14.11
N ASN A 989 23.67 -2.66 -13.01
CA ASN A 989 24.67 -3.73 -13.07
C ASN A 989 24.49 -4.84 -12.03
N GLY A 990 23.31 -4.94 -11.39
CA GLY A 990 23.02 -5.95 -10.37
C GLY A 990 22.66 -7.35 -10.91
N LEU A 991 22.85 -7.58 -12.22
CA LEU A 991 22.52 -8.84 -12.89
C LEU A 991 23.72 -9.35 -13.67
N ARG A 992 23.95 -10.67 -13.63
CA ARG A 992 25.01 -11.33 -14.39
C ARG A 992 24.45 -12.53 -15.13
N LYS A 993 24.94 -12.78 -16.35
CA LYS A 993 24.64 -14.00 -17.09
C LYS A 993 25.73 -15.04 -16.83
N GLN A 994 25.38 -16.18 -16.25
CA GLN A 994 26.28 -17.31 -15.99
C GLN A 994 25.63 -18.59 -16.55
N ASN A 995 26.37 -19.36 -17.34
CA ASN A 995 25.87 -20.61 -17.95
C ASN A 995 24.53 -20.46 -18.71
N GLY A 996 24.30 -19.31 -19.35
CA GLY A 996 23.08 -19.02 -20.10
C GLY A 996 21.89 -18.55 -19.25
N GLN A 997 22.01 -18.52 -17.92
CA GLN A 997 20.96 -18.04 -16.99
C GLN A 997 21.35 -16.71 -16.35
N PHE A 998 20.37 -15.88 -16.04
CA PHE A 998 20.58 -14.65 -15.28
C PHE A 998 20.61 -14.95 -13.77
N THR A 999 21.70 -14.57 -13.11
CA THR A 999 21.88 -14.66 -11.67
C THR A 999 21.96 -13.27 -11.04
N LYS A 1000 21.60 -13.19 -9.76
CA LYS A 1000 21.74 -11.96 -8.97
C LYS A 1000 23.21 -11.66 -8.73
N ALA A 1001 23.59 -10.39 -8.83
CA ALA A 1001 24.90 -9.88 -8.46
C ALA A 1001 24.71 -8.61 -7.62
N THR A 1002 25.73 -8.24 -6.85
CA THR A 1002 25.74 -6.91 -6.21
C THR A 1002 26.01 -5.83 -7.26
N PRO A 1003 25.59 -4.56 -7.09
CA PRO A 1003 25.79 -3.53 -8.12
C PRO A 1003 27.24 -3.39 -8.60
N HIS A 1004 28.21 -3.56 -7.70
CA HIS A 1004 29.64 -3.48 -8.01
C HIS A 1004 30.34 -4.82 -8.18
N HIS A 1005 29.61 -5.94 -8.11
CA HIS A 1005 30.10 -7.33 -8.21
C HIS A 1005 31.07 -7.71 -7.09
N LEU A 1006 30.85 -7.22 -5.87
CA LEU A 1006 31.70 -7.45 -4.69
C LEU A 1006 31.35 -8.73 -3.91
N GLU A 1007 30.33 -9.49 -4.31
CA GLU A 1007 29.85 -10.65 -3.55
C GLU A 1007 30.92 -11.72 -3.28
N TYR A 1008 31.96 -11.82 -4.12
CA TYR A 1008 33.07 -12.76 -3.94
C TYR A 1008 33.97 -12.40 -2.73
N LEU A 1009 33.84 -11.20 -2.17
CA LEU A 1009 34.55 -10.76 -0.96
C LEU A 1009 33.80 -11.13 0.33
N ALA A 1010 32.55 -11.61 0.23
CA ALA A 1010 31.77 -12.00 1.39
C ALA A 1010 32.35 -13.25 2.06
N GLN A 1011 32.45 -13.25 3.39
CA GLN A 1011 32.89 -14.43 4.16
C GLN A 1011 31.90 -15.59 4.00
N ASN A 1012 30.61 -15.28 3.98
CA ASN A 1012 29.52 -16.22 3.74
C ASN A 1012 28.72 -15.76 2.51
N PRO A 1013 28.69 -16.55 1.42
CA PRO A 1013 27.91 -16.22 0.22
C PRO A 1013 26.41 -16.02 0.51
N ASP A 1014 25.87 -16.79 1.46
CA ASP A 1014 24.44 -16.76 1.81
C ASP A 1014 24.03 -15.50 2.60
N SER A 1015 24.98 -14.76 3.17
CA SER A 1015 24.68 -13.52 3.90
C SER A 1015 24.53 -12.29 3.00
N VAL A 1016 24.86 -12.40 1.71
CA VAL A 1016 24.80 -11.28 0.76
C VAL A 1016 23.35 -10.97 0.42
N SER A 1017 22.92 -9.74 0.70
CA SER A 1017 21.56 -9.29 0.40
C SER A 1017 21.47 -8.75 -1.02
N PHE A 1018 20.53 -9.29 -1.79
CA PHE A 1018 20.15 -8.80 -3.11
C PHE A 1018 18.74 -8.20 -3.04
N ALA A 1019 18.52 -7.26 -2.11
CA ALA A 1019 17.22 -6.64 -1.90
C ALA A 1019 16.99 -5.39 -2.75
N ASP A 1020 18.03 -4.70 -3.23
CA ASP A 1020 17.92 -3.38 -3.91
C ASP A 1020 17.16 -3.40 -5.27
N PRO A 1021 16.01 -2.69 -5.36
CA PRO A 1021 15.22 -2.44 -6.55
C PRO A 1021 15.98 -2.19 -7.84
N CYS A 1022 16.73 -1.10 -7.70
CA CYS A 1022 17.15 -0.21 -8.76
C CYS A 1022 18.27 -0.84 -9.59
N SER A 1023 19.08 -1.70 -8.99
CA SER A 1023 20.14 -2.41 -9.69
C SER A 1023 19.67 -3.63 -10.50
N ARG A 1024 18.43 -4.11 -10.32
CA ARG A 1024 17.95 -5.38 -10.89
C ARG A 1024 16.61 -5.30 -11.63
N CYS A 1025 15.78 -4.31 -11.33
CA CYS A 1025 14.51 -4.07 -12.00
C CYS A 1025 14.61 -2.89 -12.95
N ILE A 1026 14.29 -3.11 -14.24
CA ILE A 1026 14.36 -2.06 -15.26
C ILE A 1026 13.34 -0.95 -14.97
N ARG A 1027 12.12 -1.33 -14.55
CA ARG A 1027 11.08 -0.37 -14.15
C ARG A 1027 11.59 0.57 -13.06
N GLU A 1028 12.18 0.02 -11.99
CA GLU A 1028 12.71 0.83 -10.88
C GLU A 1028 13.90 1.69 -11.30
N ALA A 1029 14.83 1.16 -12.10
CA ALA A 1029 15.96 1.93 -12.61
C ALA A 1029 15.53 3.11 -13.49
N VAL A 1030 14.53 2.90 -14.35
CA VAL A 1030 13.93 3.94 -15.21
C VAL A 1030 13.17 4.95 -14.36
N ASN A 1031 12.32 4.51 -13.43
CA ASN A 1031 11.59 5.39 -12.52
C ASN A 1031 12.54 6.23 -11.67
N PHE A 1032 13.60 5.63 -11.11
CA PHE A 1032 14.65 6.33 -10.38
C PHE A 1032 15.32 7.41 -11.23
N SER A 1033 15.70 7.07 -12.47
CA SER A 1033 16.39 7.99 -13.38
C SER A 1033 15.50 9.16 -13.80
N CYS A 1034 14.22 8.88 -14.10
CA CYS A 1034 13.22 9.91 -14.39
C CYS A 1034 12.94 10.81 -13.17
N ASN A 1035 12.76 10.23 -11.98
CA ASN A 1035 12.45 10.98 -10.76
C ASN A 1035 13.60 11.89 -10.31
N ASN A 1036 14.84 11.49 -10.60
CA ASN A 1036 16.02 12.30 -10.31
C ASN A 1036 16.44 13.22 -11.46
N ASN A 1037 15.73 13.25 -12.59
CA ASN A 1037 16.10 14.02 -13.79
C ASN A 1037 17.52 13.70 -14.29
N LEU A 1038 17.91 12.42 -14.30
CA LEU A 1038 19.18 11.97 -14.88
C LEU A 1038 19.10 12.02 -16.41
N LEU A 1039 20.25 12.14 -17.08
CA LEU A 1039 20.29 12.23 -18.54
C LEU A 1039 20.04 10.87 -19.22
N GLY A 1040 20.55 9.80 -18.63
CA GLY A 1040 20.50 8.48 -19.25
C GLY A 1040 20.69 7.32 -18.28
N ILE A 1041 20.49 6.13 -18.82
CA ILE A 1041 20.61 4.85 -18.12
C ILE A 1041 21.43 3.86 -18.95
N VAL A 1042 22.32 3.13 -18.29
CA VAL A 1042 23.07 2.01 -18.87
C VAL A 1042 22.41 0.70 -18.47
N ILE A 1043 22.04 -0.13 -19.46
CA ILE A 1043 21.43 -1.45 -19.27
C ILE A 1043 22.27 -2.51 -20.01
N PRO A 1044 22.49 -3.69 -19.43
CA PRO A 1044 23.18 -4.80 -20.11
C PRO A 1044 22.55 -5.15 -21.47
N LEU A 1045 23.36 -5.25 -22.52
CA LEU A 1045 22.90 -5.63 -23.86
C LEU A 1045 22.28 -7.03 -23.90
N ASP A 1046 22.74 -7.93 -23.03
CA ASP A 1046 22.15 -9.26 -22.83
C ASP A 1046 20.67 -9.20 -22.42
N LEU A 1047 20.23 -8.13 -21.76
CA LEU A 1047 18.83 -7.91 -21.36
C LEU A 1047 18.05 -7.21 -22.45
N LEU A 1048 18.64 -6.17 -23.06
CA LEU A 1048 17.98 -5.42 -24.15
C LEU A 1048 17.73 -6.30 -25.38
N SER A 1049 18.60 -7.27 -25.66
CA SER A 1049 18.43 -8.22 -26.77
C SER A 1049 17.32 -9.26 -26.56
N ILE A 1050 16.75 -9.37 -25.36
CA ILE A 1050 15.66 -10.33 -25.08
C ILE A 1050 14.35 -9.88 -25.71
N TYR A 1051 14.07 -8.57 -25.73
CA TYR A 1051 12.78 -8.03 -26.18
C TYR A 1051 12.95 -6.68 -26.89
N SER A 1052 12.62 -6.63 -28.18
CA SER A 1052 12.89 -5.49 -29.06
C SER A 1052 12.11 -4.22 -28.70
N GLN A 1053 10.88 -4.31 -28.19
CA GLN A 1053 10.08 -3.11 -27.86
C GLN A 1053 10.51 -2.44 -26.54
N LEU A 1054 11.40 -3.07 -25.76
CA LEU A 1054 11.84 -2.54 -24.46
C LEU A 1054 12.54 -1.17 -24.62
N GLU A 1055 13.33 -1.01 -25.67
CA GLU A 1055 14.07 0.23 -25.94
C GLU A 1055 13.13 1.42 -26.19
N GLN A 1056 12.04 1.19 -26.94
CA GLN A 1056 11.04 2.21 -27.23
C GLN A 1056 10.34 2.67 -25.94
N HIS A 1057 10.01 1.73 -25.05
CA HIS A 1057 9.41 2.06 -23.75
C HIS A 1057 10.32 2.91 -22.86
N ILE A 1058 11.63 2.66 -22.86
CA ILE A 1058 12.60 3.45 -22.08
C ILE A 1058 12.81 4.82 -22.72
N ARG A 1059 12.99 4.88 -24.04
CA ARG A 1059 13.21 6.13 -24.78
C ARG A 1059 11.99 7.06 -24.72
N ASN A 1060 10.78 6.51 -24.75
CA ASN A 1060 9.53 7.27 -24.57
C ASN A 1060 9.45 7.97 -23.19
N ARG A 1061 10.27 7.59 -22.22
CA ARG A 1061 10.40 8.28 -20.91
C ARG A 1061 11.38 9.45 -20.94
N GLY A 1062 12.08 9.68 -22.06
CA GLY A 1062 13.02 10.78 -22.29
C GLY A 1062 14.42 10.55 -21.73
N LEU A 1063 14.86 9.29 -21.62
CA LEU A 1063 16.20 8.91 -21.15
C LEU A 1063 17.09 8.47 -22.32
N LEU A 1064 18.37 8.83 -22.29
CA LEU A 1064 19.37 8.22 -23.18
C LEU A 1064 19.59 6.76 -22.79
N LEU A 1065 19.38 5.85 -23.74
CA LEU A 1065 19.57 4.42 -23.53
C LEU A 1065 20.97 4.00 -23.98
N ILE A 1066 21.74 3.44 -23.05
CA ILE A 1066 23.11 3.00 -23.27
C ILE A 1066 23.20 1.49 -23.02
N GLY A 1067 23.72 0.74 -23.99
CA GLY A 1067 23.93 -0.69 -23.83
C GLY A 1067 25.29 -0.98 -23.20
N SER A 1068 25.37 -1.81 -22.16
CA SER A 1068 26.66 -2.29 -21.61
C SER A 1068 27.02 -3.71 -22.05
N HIS A 1069 28.31 -3.92 -22.30
CA HIS A 1069 28.89 -5.25 -22.49
C HIS A 1069 29.43 -5.83 -21.18
N ASN A 1070 29.34 -7.15 -21.05
CA ASN A 1070 29.91 -7.88 -19.93
C ASN A 1070 31.46 -7.86 -20.05
N PRO A 1071 32.22 -7.53 -18.99
CA PRO A 1071 33.69 -7.43 -19.04
C PRO A 1071 34.42 -8.69 -19.54
N ALA A 1072 33.77 -9.85 -19.49
CA ALA A 1072 34.33 -11.14 -19.93
C ALA A 1072 34.29 -11.37 -21.45
N ALA A 1073 33.55 -10.56 -22.22
CA ALA A 1073 33.44 -10.72 -23.67
C ALA A 1073 34.64 -10.09 -24.39
N ARG A 1074 35.64 -10.91 -24.75
CA ARG A 1074 36.87 -10.48 -25.46
C ARG A 1074 36.71 -10.15 -26.95
N PHE A 1075 35.49 -10.08 -27.49
CA PHE A 1075 35.25 -9.87 -28.92
C PHE A 1075 34.70 -8.47 -29.20
N GLN A 1076 35.07 -7.91 -30.37
CA GLN A 1076 34.70 -6.58 -30.84
C GLN A 1076 33.20 -6.27 -30.64
N ALA A 1077 32.93 -5.05 -30.20
CA ALA A 1077 31.61 -4.50 -29.93
C ALA A 1077 30.71 -4.54 -31.18
N VAL A 1078 29.92 -5.60 -31.31
CA VAL A 1078 28.84 -5.69 -32.29
C VAL A 1078 27.53 -5.50 -31.54
N VAL A 1079 26.89 -4.35 -31.76
CA VAL A 1079 25.50 -4.14 -31.33
C VAL A 1079 24.63 -5.15 -32.07
N PRO A 1080 23.76 -5.91 -31.39
CA PRO A 1080 22.86 -6.84 -32.06
C PRO A 1080 22.02 -6.10 -33.13
N ALA A 1081 21.87 -6.70 -34.30
CA ALA A 1081 21.14 -6.09 -35.41
C ALA A 1081 19.70 -5.74 -35.00
N GLY A 1082 19.30 -4.48 -35.17
CA GLY A 1082 17.94 -4.00 -34.91
C GLY A 1082 17.69 -3.35 -33.54
N LEU A 1083 18.71 -3.18 -32.68
CA LEU A 1083 18.60 -2.35 -31.47
C LEU A 1083 18.91 -0.88 -31.76
N GLU A 1084 18.01 0.02 -31.39
CA GLU A 1084 18.21 1.48 -31.42
C GLU A 1084 18.66 2.02 -30.05
N ILE A 1085 19.97 1.96 -29.80
CA ILE A 1085 20.62 2.52 -28.60
C ILE A 1085 21.39 3.81 -28.93
N ASN A 1086 21.49 4.73 -27.97
CA ASN A 1086 22.21 5.99 -28.14
C ASN A 1086 23.73 5.84 -27.98
N ALA A 1087 24.19 4.91 -27.14
CA ALA A 1087 25.60 4.66 -26.90
C ALA A 1087 25.88 3.22 -26.44
N VAL A 1088 27.15 2.82 -26.52
CA VAL A 1088 27.65 1.54 -26.01
C VAL A 1088 28.71 1.80 -24.94
N LYS A 1089 28.57 1.17 -23.77
CA LYS A 1089 29.57 1.18 -22.70
C LYS A 1089 30.29 -0.17 -22.63
N THR A 1090 31.62 -0.10 -22.71
CA THR A 1090 32.55 -1.21 -22.45
C THR A 1090 33.29 -0.96 -21.13
N ALA A 1091 34.16 -1.88 -20.72
CA ALA A 1091 34.97 -1.69 -19.52
C ALA A 1091 35.93 -0.49 -19.61
N THR A 1092 36.37 -0.13 -20.82
CA THR A 1092 37.41 0.90 -21.04
C THR A 1092 36.88 2.16 -21.72
N GLU A 1093 35.75 2.08 -22.43
CA GLU A 1093 35.24 3.18 -23.24
C GLU A 1093 33.70 3.27 -23.21
N LEU A 1094 33.19 4.50 -23.23
CA LEU A 1094 31.81 4.85 -23.51
C LEU A 1094 31.74 5.56 -24.87
N GLN A 1095 31.04 4.96 -25.84
CA GLN A 1095 30.97 5.45 -27.22
C GLN A 1095 29.55 5.84 -27.61
N PHE A 1096 29.33 7.12 -27.93
CA PHE A 1096 28.05 7.62 -28.43
C PHE A 1096 27.93 7.45 -29.95
N GLN A 1097 26.75 7.05 -30.43
CA GLN A 1097 26.48 6.85 -31.85
C GLN A 1097 25.86 8.12 -32.48
N GLY A 1098 26.64 8.83 -33.32
CA GLY A 1098 26.13 9.90 -34.20
C GLY A 1098 25.43 11.08 -33.49
N ALA A 1099 24.76 11.94 -34.27
CA ALA A 1099 23.98 13.05 -33.72
C ALA A 1099 22.78 12.50 -32.93
N ILE A 1100 22.77 12.73 -31.63
CA ILE A 1100 21.72 12.26 -30.72
C ILE A 1100 20.43 13.02 -31.01
N ASN A 1101 19.49 12.39 -31.72
CA ASN A 1101 18.10 12.83 -31.74
C ASN A 1101 17.43 12.33 -30.45
N MET A 1102 17.21 13.25 -29.51
CA MET A 1102 16.40 13.03 -28.31
C MET A 1102 14.92 13.13 -28.61
#